data_AF-A0A0M8SHK8-F1
#
_entry.id   AF-A0A0M8SHK8-F1
#
_cell.length_a   1.000
_cell.length_b   1.000
_cell.length_c   1.000
_cell.angle_alpha   90.00
_cell.angle_beta   90.00
_cell.angle_gamma   90.00
#
_symmetry.space_group_name_H-M   'P 1'
#
loop_
_entity.id
_entity.type
_entity.pdbx_description
1 polymer ?
#
loop_
_entity_poly.entity_id
_entity_poly.type
_entity_poly.pdbx_seq_one_letter_code
_entity_poly.pdbx_strand_id
1 'polypeptide(L)'
;MTALRKACRKGARGVQVWPGEAYPLGATYDGTGTNFAIFSEAAYRVELCLLHDDGSETAVEIREADAFVRHCYVPGVSPGQRYGFRVHGPWDPFRGVYCNPAKLLLDPYAKAVSGTPDWHPSLFGHQVGLSRYRRDDTDSAPHMMASVVVNPYFDWGDDRLPRTQYHRTVFYEAHVKGLTMRHPEVSKELRGSYAALAHPAVIGHLAELGVTALELMPVHQSFSDVRLVGMGLKDYWGYNTIGFFAPHNAYASWGDRGQQVLEFKSAVRALHQAGIEVILDVVYNHTAEGGHLGPTLCFRGIDNASYYRLADDPRYYVDTTGAGNALLMRSPHVLQMIMDSLRYWATEMHVDGFRFNLAATLARQFHEVDRLSSFFDLVQQDPVVSRVKLIAEPWDVGEGGYQVGNFPPLWAEWNREYRDTVRDLWQGKGVTPAALIDRLTGSADIYQADGRRPLASINFVTCHDGFTLHDLVSYDERHNAANGDGNQDGESRNRSWNCGDEGDTDDPDVLALRARQMRNFIATLMLSQGVPLLSHGDEFGRTQHGNNNAHCQDSELSWVQWPEDGHPLLDFTRLMVRLRRDHPVFRRRRFFHGRPVQGAHDELSDIMWFRPTGEEMKHHEWDSVQVQALTVFLNGNAISEPGARGERIIDDSFLLMFNASSEPVQFVLPVNHGRRWQVVVDTARAEGGLSARGPKAEGGERLTLIDHSLLILQRPTA
;
A
#
# COMPACT_ATOMS: atom_id res chain seq x y z
N MET A 1 -17.99 11.67 52.89
CA MET A 1 -18.06 10.20 52.84
C MET A 1 -19.49 9.62 52.76
N THR A 2 -20.55 10.39 52.41
CA THR A 2 -21.92 9.82 52.38
C THR A 2 -22.88 10.56 51.42
N ALA A 3 -22.48 10.76 50.16
CA ALA A 3 -23.40 11.24 49.10
C ALA A 3 -23.07 10.69 47.70
N LEU A 4 -21.78 10.49 47.37
CA LEU A 4 -21.32 9.92 46.09
C LEU A 4 -21.49 8.39 45.94
N ARG A 5 -21.81 7.65 47.02
CA ARG A 5 -22.02 6.20 46.96
C ARG A 5 -23.42 5.77 46.50
N LYS A 6 -24.36 6.70 46.26
CA LYS A 6 -25.77 6.39 45.95
C LYS A 6 -26.17 6.52 44.48
N ALA A 7 -25.33 7.10 43.62
CA ALA A 7 -25.65 7.27 42.20
C ALA A 7 -25.16 6.12 41.28
N CYS A 8 -24.16 5.33 41.70
CA CYS A 8 -23.55 4.27 40.88
C CYS A 8 -24.07 2.85 41.19
N ARG A 9 -25.30 2.73 41.73
CA ARG A 9 -25.90 1.46 42.16
C ARG A 9 -27.34 1.25 41.67
N LYS A 10 -27.70 1.81 40.51
CA LYS A 10 -28.78 1.22 39.70
C LYS A 10 -28.15 0.11 38.86
N GLY A 11 -27.93 -1.03 39.52
CA GLY A 11 -27.22 -2.16 38.93
C GLY A 11 -27.94 -2.76 37.74
N ALA A 12 -27.15 -3.43 36.91
CA ALA A 12 -27.29 -4.73 36.23
C ALA A 12 -28.47 -5.68 36.61
N ARG A 13 -29.61 -5.19 37.08
CA ARG A 13 -30.84 -5.97 37.28
C ARG A 13 -31.60 -5.96 35.95
N GLY A 14 -31.23 -6.85 35.05
CA GLY A 14 -32.01 -7.10 33.83
C GLY A 14 -31.24 -7.67 32.65
N VAL A 15 -29.92 -7.46 32.56
CA VAL A 15 -29.11 -8.04 31.49
C VAL A 15 -28.74 -9.47 31.88
N GLN A 16 -29.28 -10.43 31.12
CA GLN A 16 -28.89 -11.83 31.24
C GLN A 16 -27.49 -12.00 30.65
N VAL A 17 -26.62 -12.72 31.36
CA VAL A 17 -25.24 -12.98 30.94
C VAL A 17 -24.99 -14.47 31.07
N TRP A 18 -24.54 -15.08 29.98
CA TRP A 18 -24.15 -16.49 29.91
C TRP A 18 -22.62 -16.60 29.84
N PRO A 19 -22.06 -17.79 30.09
CA PRO A 19 -20.61 -18.00 30.07
C PRO A 19 -19.93 -17.60 28.76
N GLY A 20 -20.60 -17.82 27.62
CA GLY A 20 -19.98 -17.60 26.31
C GLY A 20 -18.78 -18.52 26.06
N GLU A 21 -17.97 -18.15 25.08
CA GLU A 21 -16.82 -18.92 24.63
C GLU A 21 -15.59 -18.01 24.50
N ALA A 22 -14.41 -18.54 24.81
CA ALA A 22 -13.14 -17.83 24.70
C ALA A 22 -12.69 -17.58 23.24
N TYR A 23 -13.30 -18.25 22.26
CA TYR A 23 -13.00 -18.09 20.85
C TYR A 23 -14.30 -18.06 20.02
N PRO A 24 -14.39 -17.27 18.95
CA PRO A 24 -13.40 -16.30 18.46
C PRO A 24 -13.25 -15.07 19.38
N LEU A 25 -12.08 -14.42 19.31
CA LEU A 25 -11.83 -13.15 19.99
C LEU A 25 -12.66 -12.02 19.35
N GLY A 26 -13.03 -11.04 20.18
CA GLY A 26 -13.89 -9.92 19.82
C GLY A 26 -15.38 -10.17 20.07
N ALA A 27 -16.23 -9.36 19.44
CA ALA A 27 -17.68 -9.52 19.46
C ALA A 27 -18.19 -10.34 18.26
N THR A 28 -18.88 -11.45 18.51
CA THR A 28 -19.44 -12.34 17.48
C THR A 28 -20.94 -12.54 17.68
N TYR A 29 -21.73 -12.04 16.73
CA TYR A 29 -23.18 -12.19 16.71
C TYR A 29 -23.60 -13.50 16.05
N ASP A 30 -24.51 -14.24 16.68
CA ASP A 30 -24.96 -15.57 16.21
C ASP A 30 -26.42 -15.63 15.73
N GLY A 31 -27.12 -14.50 15.71
CA GLY A 31 -28.55 -14.41 15.40
C GLY A 31 -29.45 -14.19 16.61
N THR A 32 -29.02 -14.57 17.81
CA THR A 32 -29.82 -14.48 19.06
C THR A 32 -29.18 -13.60 20.12
N GLY A 33 -27.87 -13.42 20.07
CA GLY A 33 -27.09 -12.59 20.98
C GLY A 33 -25.66 -12.47 20.50
N THR A 34 -24.80 -11.92 21.36
CA THR A 34 -23.40 -11.67 21.00
C THR A 34 -22.47 -12.30 22.04
N ASN A 35 -21.51 -13.09 21.57
CA ASN A 35 -20.36 -13.54 22.35
C ASN A 35 -19.28 -12.47 22.35
N PHE A 36 -18.71 -12.15 23.52
CA PHE A 36 -17.60 -11.22 23.67
C PHE A 36 -16.41 -11.98 24.27
N ALA A 37 -15.24 -11.89 23.66
CA ALA A 37 -14.01 -12.46 24.19
C ALA A 37 -12.83 -11.49 24.04
N ILE A 38 -12.07 -11.28 25.11
CA ILE A 38 -10.95 -10.34 25.14
C ILE A 38 -9.76 -10.93 25.92
N PHE A 39 -8.57 -10.81 25.33
CA PHE A 39 -7.31 -11.22 25.94
C PHE A 39 -6.73 -10.11 26.84
N SER A 40 -6.31 -10.48 28.05
CA SER A 40 -5.45 -9.66 28.93
C SER A 40 -4.87 -10.51 30.06
N GLU A 41 -3.54 -10.54 30.19
CA GLU A 41 -2.82 -11.13 31.34
C GLU A 41 -2.78 -10.18 32.54
N ALA A 42 -2.74 -8.87 32.27
CA ALA A 42 -2.62 -7.85 33.30
C ALA A 42 -3.92 -7.58 34.09
N ALA A 43 -5.08 -7.88 33.50
CA ALA A 43 -6.37 -7.58 34.09
C ALA A 43 -6.76 -8.56 35.20
N TYR A 44 -7.15 -8.04 36.37
CA TYR A 44 -7.84 -8.84 37.39
C TYR A 44 -9.37 -8.84 37.20
N ARG A 45 -9.91 -7.85 36.47
CA ARG A 45 -11.34 -7.72 36.19
C ARG A 45 -11.55 -6.93 34.89
N VAL A 46 -12.53 -7.32 34.09
CA VAL A 46 -12.93 -6.60 32.88
C VAL A 46 -14.43 -6.37 32.89
N GLU A 47 -14.85 -5.18 32.50
CA GLU A 47 -16.23 -4.81 32.29
C GLU A 47 -16.46 -4.55 30.80
N LEU A 48 -17.48 -5.22 30.24
CA LEU A 48 -18.06 -4.89 28.95
C LEU A 48 -19.02 -3.72 29.14
N CYS A 49 -18.80 -2.63 28.43
CA CYS A 49 -19.59 -1.41 28.52
C CYS A 49 -20.50 -1.33 27.29
N LEU A 50 -21.80 -1.59 27.44
CA LEU A 50 -22.79 -1.40 26.38
C LEU A 50 -23.25 0.07 26.39
N LEU A 51 -23.06 0.77 25.27
CA LEU A 51 -23.35 2.19 25.15
C LEU A 51 -24.68 2.42 24.44
N HIS A 52 -25.57 3.16 25.09
CA HIS A 52 -26.91 3.46 24.58
C HIS A 52 -26.94 4.81 23.85
N ASP A 53 -27.93 5.01 22.99
CA ASP A 53 -28.06 6.25 22.20
C ASP A 53 -28.45 7.47 23.05
N ASP A 54 -28.99 7.27 24.26
CA ASP A 54 -29.22 8.34 25.24
C ASP A 54 -27.95 8.76 26.01
N GLY A 55 -26.80 8.15 25.68
CA GLY A 55 -25.51 8.39 26.32
C GLY A 55 -25.32 7.61 27.63
N SER A 56 -26.28 6.78 28.03
CA SER A 56 -26.11 5.91 29.20
C SER A 56 -25.24 4.69 28.90
N GLU A 57 -24.57 4.18 29.94
CA GLU A 57 -23.70 3.01 29.88
C GLU A 57 -24.29 1.89 30.74
N THR A 58 -24.32 0.67 30.21
CA THR A 58 -24.58 -0.55 30.98
C THR A 58 -23.30 -1.39 31.05
N ALA A 59 -22.68 -1.41 32.24
CA ALA A 59 -21.48 -2.19 32.50
C ALA A 59 -21.83 -3.62 32.95
N VAL A 60 -21.29 -4.60 32.23
CA VAL A 60 -21.41 -6.04 32.49
C VAL A 60 -20.03 -6.58 32.88
N GLU A 61 -19.90 -7.10 34.09
CA GLU A 61 -18.66 -7.76 34.52
C GLU A 61 -18.49 -9.09 33.78
N ILE A 62 -17.33 -9.27 33.13
CA ILE A 62 -16.96 -10.51 32.46
C ILE A 62 -16.29 -11.43 33.48
N ARG A 63 -17.01 -12.48 33.87
CA ARG A 63 -16.62 -13.35 34.99
C ARG A 63 -15.89 -14.61 34.56
N GLU A 64 -16.22 -15.15 33.40
CA GLU A 64 -15.56 -16.34 32.87
C GLU A 64 -14.20 -15.97 32.29
N ALA A 65 -13.24 -16.87 32.48
CA ALA A 65 -11.91 -16.74 31.95
C ALA A 65 -11.31 -18.12 31.70
N ASP A 66 -10.92 -18.36 30.45
CA ASP A 66 -10.12 -19.51 30.06
C ASP A 66 -8.69 -19.03 29.80
N ALA A 67 -7.76 -19.46 30.65
CA ALA A 67 -6.40 -18.90 30.73
C ALA A 67 -6.41 -17.37 30.88
N PHE A 68 -6.02 -16.63 29.84
CA PHE A 68 -5.94 -15.16 29.83
C PHE A 68 -6.99 -14.50 28.95
N VAL A 69 -7.98 -15.27 28.46
CA VAL A 69 -9.09 -14.75 27.68
C VAL A 69 -10.33 -14.70 28.56
N ARG A 70 -10.87 -13.49 28.73
CA ARG A 70 -12.12 -13.25 29.45
C ARG A 70 -13.26 -13.24 28.46
N HIS A 71 -14.34 -13.94 28.77
CA HIS A 71 -15.47 -14.05 27.85
C HIS A 71 -16.83 -14.07 28.54
N CYS A 72 -17.84 -13.64 27.80
CA CYS A 72 -19.24 -13.77 28.18
C CYS A 72 -20.13 -13.75 26.94
N TYR A 73 -21.36 -14.22 27.09
CA TYR A 73 -22.38 -14.11 26.06
C TYR A 73 -23.57 -13.31 26.58
N VAL A 74 -24.04 -12.36 25.78
CA VAL A 74 -25.16 -11.48 26.15
C VAL A 74 -26.32 -11.69 25.17
N PRO A 75 -27.38 -12.43 25.56
CA PRO A 75 -28.58 -12.60 24.75
C PRO A 75 -29.23 -11.25 24.42
N GLY A 76 -29.76 -11.12 23.20
CA GLY A 76 -30.48 -9.93 22.76
C GLY A 76 -29.60 -8.75 22.35
N VAL A 77 -28.28 -8.80 22.56
CA VAL A 77 -27.35 -7.82 21.95
C VAL A 77 -27.22 -8.14 20.46
N SER A 78 -27.67 -7.20 19.63
CA SER A 78 -27.74 -7.32 18.17
C SER A 78 -26.71 -6.43 17.47
N PRO A 79 -26.49 -6.63 16.14
CA PRO A 79 -25.69 -5.72 15.33
C PRO A 79 -26.13 -4.26 15.45
N GLY A 80 -25.17 -3.35 15.40
CA GLY A 80 -25.35 -1.90 15.63
C GLY A 80 -25.15 -1.46 17.09
N GLN A 81 -25.13 -2.40 18.04
CA GLN A 81 -24.80 -2.11 19.44
C GLN A 81 -23.37 -1.57 19.55
N ARG A 82 -23.24 -0.36 20.11
CA ARG A 82 -21.95 0.21 20.50
C ARG A 82 -21.46 -0.38 21.82
N TYR A 83 -20.18 -0.68 21.91
CA TYR A 83 -19.56 -1.18 23.12
C TYR A 83 -18.10 -0.75 23.25
N GLY A 84 -17.55 -0.97 24.44
CA GLY A 84 -16.11 -0.93 24.70
C GLY A 84 -15.81 -1.72 25.98
N PHE A 85 -14.55 -1.68 26.43
CA PHE A 85 -14.12 -2.36 27.64
C PHE A 85 -13.54 -1.39 28.66
N ARG A 86 -13.75 -1.69 29.95
CA ARG A 86 -13.01 -1.08 31.06
C ARG A 86 -12.19 -2.16 31.75
N VAL A 87 -10.88 -1.97 31.74
CA VAL A 87 -9.92 -2.97 32.24
C VAL A 87 -9.39 -2.54 33.61
N HIS A 88 -9.60 -3.40 34.60
CA HIS A 88 -9.14 -3.19 35.97
C HIS A 88 -7.89 -4.03 36.21
N GLY A 89 -6.81 -3.36 36.61
CA GLY A 89 -5.50 -3.96 36.82
C GLY A 89 -4.57 -3.02 37.59
N PRO A 90 -3.30 -3.37 37.76
CA PRO A 90 -2.29 -2.46 38.28
C PRO A 90 -2.11 -1.24 37.36
N TRP A 91 -1.85 -0.09 37.96
CA TRP A 91 -1.34 1.08 37.25
C TRP A 91 0.01 1.43 37.84
N ASP A 92 1.08 1.04 37.14
CA ASP A 92 2.46 1.22 37.55
C ASP A 92 3.32 1.53 36.30
N PRO A 93 3.47 2.82 35.94
CA PRO A 93 4.28 3.23 34.80
C PRO A 93 5.72 2.74 34.89
N PHE A 94 6.29 2.63 36.09
CA PHE A 94 7.68 2.18 36.28
C PHE A 94 7.88 0.70 35.92
N ARG A 95 6.79 -0.06 35.80
CA ARG A 95 6.78 -1.43 35.32
C ARG A 95 6.11 -1.57 33.94
N GLY A 96 5.75 -0.45 33.31
CA GLY A 96 5.08 -0.43 32.01
C GLY A 96 3.64 -0.93 32.04
N VAL A 97 2.94 -0.87 33.19
CA VAL A 97 1.55 -1.36 33.33
C VAL A 97 0.60 -0.17 33.46
N TYR A 98 -0.42 -0.10 32.60
CA TYR A 98 -1.28 1.09 32.46
C TYR A 98 -2.78 0.80 32.58
N CYS A 99 -3.20 -0.28 33.25
CA CYS A 99 -4.62 -0.60 33.40
C CYS A 99 -5.34 0.55 34.15
N ASN A 100 -6.33 1.15 33.50
CA ASN A 100 -7.08 2.27 34.03
C ASN A 100 -8.56 2.18 33.64
N PRO A 101 -9.45 1.75 34.56
CA PRO A 101 -10.86 1.53 34.24
C PRO A 101 -11.65 2.84 34.01
N ALA A 102 -11.07 4.01 34.31
CA ALA A 102 -11.67 5.28 33.91
C ALA A 102 -11.64 5.47 32.38
N LYS A 103 -10.78 4.74 31.67
CA LYS A 103 -10.66 4.81 30.21
C LYS A 103 -11.55 3.74 29.57
N LEU A 104 -12.46 4.17 28.72
CA LEU A 104 -13.18 3.30 27.80
C LEU A 104 -12.20 2.89 26.68
N LEU A 105 -12.04 1.59 26.48
CA LEU A 105 -11.10 1.00 25.53
C LEU A 105 -11.86 0.37 24.37
N LEU A 106 -11.33 0.53 23.16
CA LEU A 106 -11.79 -0.24 22.00
C LEU A 106 -11.46 -1.71 22.16
N ASP A 107 -12.30 -2.56 21.57
CA ASP A 107 -11.99 -3.96 21.35
C ASP A 107 -10.90 -4.09 20.26
N PRO A 108 -9.75 -4.74 20.53
CA PRO A 108 -8.73 -5.02 19.53
C PRO A 108 -9.24 -5.80 18.30
N TYR A 109 -10.32 -6.56 18.48
CA TYR A 109 -10.97 -7.36 17.44
C TYR A 109 -12.25 -6.73 16.88
N ALA A 110 -12.53 -5.46 17.20
CA ALA A 110 -13.69 -4.74 16.66
C ALA A 110 -13.70 -4.76 15.13
N LYS A 111 -14.82 -5.20 14.54
CA LYS A 111 -15.02 -5.23 13.08
C LYS A 111 -15.57 -3.91 12.52
N ALA A 112 -16.03 -3.03 13.40
CA ALA A 112 -16.51 -1.69 13.08
C ALA A 112 -16.30 -0.76 14.28
N VAL A 113 -16.07 0.52 14.01
CA VAL A 113 -15.86 1.59 14.99
C VAL A 113 -16.73 2.79 14.65
N SER A 114 -17.43 3.33 15.65
CA SER A 114 -18.34 4.49 15.52
C SER A 114 -17.77 5.71 16.24
N GLY A 115 -17.94 6.88 15.62
CA GLY A 115 -17.51 8.18 16.14
C GLY A 115 -16.07 8.58 15.79
N THR A 116 -15.62 9.68 16.40
CA THR A 116 -14.27 10.24 16.26
C THR A 116 -13.86 10.81 17.62
N PRO A 117 -12.61 10.62 18.08
CA PRO A 117 -12.17 11.21 19.34
C PRO A 117 -12.05 12.73 19.22
N ASP A 118 -12.37 13.45 20.29
CA ASP A 118 -12.24 14.93 20.34
C ASP A 118 -10.94 15.41 21.02
N TRP A 119 -10.03 14.47 21.32
CA TRP A 119 -8.74 14.70 21.98
C TRP A 119 -8.81 15.35 23.36
N HIS A 120 -9.92 15.20 24.07
CA HIS A 120 -10.02 15.64 25.47
C HIS A 120 -8.94 14.96 26.36
N PRO A 121 -8.36 15.66 27.37
CA PRO A 121 -7.32 15.10 28.24
C PRO A 121 -7.68 13.78 28.93
N SER A 122 -8.97 13.48 29.10
CA SER A 122 -9.42 12.21 29.67
C SER A 122 -9.07 10.99 28.81
N LEU A 123 -8.71 11.14 27.53
CA LEU A 123 -8.23 10.06 26.66
C LEU A 123 -6.81 9.58 27.00
N PHE A 124 -6.10 10.29 27.87
CA PHE A 124 -4.77 9.91 28.34
C PHE A 124 -4.88 9.20 29.69
N GLY A 125 -4.16 8.10 29.86
CA GLY A 125 -4.09 7.35 31.12
C GLY A 125 -3.41 8.11 32.27
N HIS A 126 -2.77 9.24 31.96
CA HIS A 126 -1.98 10.07 32.88
C HIS A 126 -2.42 11.54 32.83
N GLN A 127 -2.05 12.31 33.86
CA GLN A 127 -2.40 13.74 33.96
C GLN A 127 -1.57 14.59 32.98
N VAL A 128 -2.14 14.88 31.80
CA VAL A 128 -1.53 15.71 30.75
C VAL A 128 -1.11 17.07 31.30
N GLY A 129 0.12 17.51 30.98
CA GLY A 129 0.67 18.80 31.42
C GLY A 129 1.05 18.88 32.91
N LEU A 130 0.73 17.87 33.73
CA LEU A 130 1.03 17.86 35.17
C LEU A 130 2.04 16.77 35.54
N SER A 131 1.75 15.51 35.25
CA SER A 131 2.64 14.39 35.55
C SER A 131 2.27 13.16 34.75
N ARG A 132 3.21 12.66 33.95
CA ARG A 132 3.10 11.35 33.28
C ARG A 132 3.14 10.14 34.23
N TYR A 133 3.45 10.37 35.50
CA TYR A 133 3.53 9.33 36.54
C TYR A 133 2.36 9.39 37.53
N ARG A 134 1.35 10.23 37.26
CA ARG A 134 0.08 10.20 37.99
C ARG A 134 -1.06 9.78 37.09
N ARG A 135 -1.84 8.82 37.56
CA ARG A 135 -3.04 8.30 36.87
C ARG A 135 -4.09 9.39 36.76
N ASP A 136 -4.76 9.45 35.62
CA ASP A 136 -5.95 10.27 35.42
C ASP A 136 -7.21 9.40 35.54
N ASP A 137 -8.06 9.70 36.53
CA ASP A 137 -9.29 8.95 36.83
C ASP A 137 -10.56 9.55 36.18
N THR A 138 -10.40 10.51 35.27
CA THR A 138 -11.50 11.11 34.51
C THR A 138 -12.03 10.14 33.47
N ASP A 139 -13.36 10.02 33.39
CA ASP A 139 -14.01 9.16 32.41
C ASP A 139 -13.74 9.62 30.97
N SER A 140 -13.32 8.69 30.11
CA SER A 140 -13.06 8.95 28.71
C SER A 140 -14.23 8.64 27.77
N ALA A 141 -15.25 7.90 28.23
CA ALA A 141 -16.34 7.44 27.37
C ALA A 141 -17.03 8.54 26.53
N PRO A 142 -17.32 9.75 27.06
CA PRO A 142 -17.95 10.82 26.27
C PRO A 142 -17.09 11.38 25.13
N HIS A 143 -15.78 11.14 25.20
CA HIS A 143 -14.76 11.71 24.32
C HIS A 143 -14.14 10.67 23.38
N MET A 144 -14.55 9.41 23.53
CA MET A 144 -13.95 8.24 22.90
C MET A 144 -14.87 7.67 21.82
N MET A 145 -14.28 6.96 20.86
CA MET A 145 -15.02 6.13 19.91
C MET A 145 -15.55 4.85 20.57
N ALA A 146 -16.46 4.17 19.90
CA ALA A 146 -16.99 2.89 20.36
C ALA A 146 -16.79 1.79 19.32
N SER A 147 -16.45 0.58 19.78
CA SER A 147 -16.54 -0.62 18.96
C SER A 147 -18.01 -0.93 18.67
N VAL A 148 -18.28 -1.60 17.55
CA VAL A 148 -19.65 -1.91 17.13
C VAL A 148 -19.79 -3.40 16.81
N VAL A 149 -20.84 -4.01 17.36
CA VAL A 149 -21.24 -5.37 16.98
C VAL A 149 -21.74 -5.35 15.55
N VAL A 150 -21.20 -6.20 14.68
CA VAL A 150 -21.60 -6.29 13.26
C VAL A 150 -22.34 -7.59 12.97
N ASN A 151 -23.13 -7.58 11.91
CA ASN A 151 -23.64 -8.80 11.31
C ASN A 151 -22.55 -9.37 10.38
N PRO A 152 -22.07 -10.61 10.57
CA PRO A 152 -21.08 -11.20 9.66
C PRO A 152 -21.67 -11.48 8.27
N TYR A 153 -22.98 -11.72 8.17
CA TYR A 153 -23.64 -12.11 6.93
C TYR A 153 -23.60 -10.99 5.87
N PHE A 154 -23.13 -11.35 4.67
CA PHE A 154 -23.19 -10.55 3.46
C PHE A 154 -23.41 -11.46 2.26
N ASP A 155 -24.31 -11.07 1.34
CA ASP A 155 -24.58 -11.84 0.14
C ASP A 155 -23.60 -11.46 -0.99
N TRP A 156 -22.55 -12.29 -1.12
CA TRP A 156 -21.57 -12.18 -2.19
C TRP A 156 -22.13 -12.58 -3.56
N GLY A 157 -23.31 -13.22 -3.64
CA GLY A 157 -23.88 -13.68 -4.90
C GLY A 157 -22.93 -14.60 -5.69
N ASP A 158 -22.72 -14.28 -6.96
CA ASP A 158 -21.82 -15.02 -7.86
C ASP A 158 -20.35 -14.54 -7.83
N ASP A 159 -19.93 -13.85 -6.75
CA ASP A 159 -18.56 -13.34 -6.61
C ASP A 159 -17.51 -14.45 -6.80
N ARG A 160 -16.44 -14.11 -7.51
CA ARG A 160 -15.29 -15.00 -7.74
C ARG A 160 -14.02 -14.17 -7.63
N LEU A 161 -13.12 -14.60 -6.76
CA LEU A 161 -11.78 -14.03 -6.63
C LEU A 161 -11.10 -13.99 -8.02
N PRO A 162 -10.71 -12.82 -8.55
CA PRO A 162 -10.16 -12.71 -9.90
C PRO A 162 -8.87 -13.52 -10.11
N ARG A 163 -8.00 -13.57 -9.08
CA ARG A 163 -6.75 -14.35 -9.07
C ARG A 163 -5.87 -14.11 -10.29
N THR A 164 -5.72 -12.85 -10.67
CA THR A 164 -4.80 -12.43 -11.73
C THR A 164 -3.37 -12.82 -11.33
N GLN A 165 -2.69 -13.59 -12.19
CA GLN A 165 -1.30 -13.99 -11.92
C GLN A 165 -0.38 -12.76 -11.97
N TYR A 166 0.62 -12.68 -11.08
CA TYR A 166 1.54 -11.52 -10.97
C TYR A 166 2.09 -11.01 -12.32
N HIS A 167 2.45 -11.90 -13.24
CA HIS A 167 2.97 -11.49 -14.55
C HIS A 167 1.95 -10.70 -15.41
N ARG A 168 0.65 -10.87 -15.16
CA ARG A 168 -0.41 -10.09 -15.81
C ARG A 168 -0.86 -8.90 -14.97
N THR A 169 -0.36 -8.77 -13.74
CA THR A 169 -0.81 -7.74 -12.82
C THR A 169 -0.28 -6.38 -13.24
N VAL A 170 -1.16 -5.38 -13.17
CA VAL A 170 -0.85 -3.95 -13.16
C VAL A 170 -1.50 -3.38 -11.91
N PHE A 171 -0.67 -2.98 -10.95
CA PHE A 171 -1.14 -2.36 -9.71
C PHE A 171 -1.49 -0.89 -9.96
N TYR A 172 -2.54 -0.44 -9.30
CA TYR A 172 -2.92 0.97 -9.22
C TYR A 172 -3.06 1.33 -7.75
N GLU A 173 -2.09 2.06 -7.21
CA GLU A 173 -2.12 2.55 -5.84
C GLU A 173 -3.06 3.75 -5.75
N ALA A 174 -4.06 3.69 -4.87
CA ALA A 174 -5.05 4.75 -4.73
C ALA A 174 -5.47 5.01 -3.29
N HIS A 175 -5.79 6.27 -3.02
CA HIS A 175 -6.43 6.67 -1.79
C HIS A 175 -7.97 6.65 -1.96
N VAL A 176 -8.70 5.93 -1.09
CA VAL A 176 -10.19 5.81 -1.15
C VAL A 176 -10.86 7.17 -1.33
N LYS A 177 -10.51 8.11 -0.44
CA LYS A 177 -10.98 9.50 -0.52
C LYS A 177 -10.48 10.26 -1.75
N GLY A 178 -9.17 10.45 -1.87
CA GLY A 178 -8.56 11.28 -2.90
C GLY A 178 -8.92 10.92 -4.34
N LEU A 179 -9.10 9.63 -4.62
CA LEU A 179 -9.44 9.17 -5.97
C LEU A 179 -10.78 9.74 -6.45
N THR A 180 -11.77 9.86 -5.56
CA THR A 180 -13.16 10.15 -5.96
C THR A 180 -13.71 11.46 -5.41
N MET A 181 -12.98 12.15 -4.50
CA MET A 181 -13.46 13.36 -3.83
C MET A 181 -13.84 14.49 -4.79
N ARG A 182 -13.20 14.57 -5.96
CA ARG A 182 -13.51 15.55 -7.03
C ARG A 182 -14.06 14.92 -8.30
N HIS A 183 -14.44 13.65 -8.29
CA HIS A 183 -14.93 12.98 -9.49
C HIS A 183 -16.28 13.58 -9.94
N PRO A 184 -16.40 14.07 -11.19
CA PRO A 184 -17.58 14.82 -11.63
C PRO A 184 -18.86 13.97 -11.64
N GLU A 185 -18.77 12.73 -12.11
CA GLU A 185 -19.91 11.81 -12.22
C GLU A 185 -20.37 11.16 -10.90
N VAL A 186 -19.56 11.20 -9.85
CA VAL A 186 -19.95 10.63 -8.55
C VAL A 186 -20.75 11.67 -7.76
N SER A 187 -21.91 11.28 -7.21
CA SER A 187 -22.74 12.18 -6.42
C SER A 187 -22.01 12.65 -5.14
N LYS A 188 -22.28 13.89 -4.72
CA LYS A 188 -21.52 14.55 -3.64
C LYS A 188 -21.52 13.76 -2.34
N GLU A 189 -22.59 13.03 -2.06
CA GLU A 189 -22.80 12.25 -0.84
C GLU A 189 -21.95 10.97 -0.81
N LEU A 190 -21.54 10.46 -1.98
CA LEU A 190 -20.72 9.25 -2.10
C LEU A 190 -19.24 9.58 -2.28
N ARG A 191 -18.89 10.79 -2.73
CA ARG A 191 -17.50 11.17 -3.02
C ARG A 191 -16.57 10.90 -1.85
N GLY A 192 -15.48 10.23 -2.15
CA GLY A 192 -14.44 9.90 -1.18
C GLY A 192 -14.77 8.74 -0.24
N SER A 193 -15.77 7.92 -0.58
CA SER A 193 -16.19 6.75 0.20
C SER A 193 -15.92 5.43 -0.52
N TYR A 194 -16.07 4.30 0.20
CA TYR A 194 -16.06 2.96 -0.39
C TYR A 194 -17.16 2.80 -1.45
N ALA A 195 -18.36 3.37 -1.25
CA ALA A 195 -19.42 3.33 -2.25
C ALA A 195 -19.04 4.03 -3.56
N ALA A 196 -18.20 5.08 -3.51
CA ALA A 196 -17.68 5.71 -4.72
C ALA A 196 -16.71 4.82 -5.50
N LEU A 197 -15.95 3.94 -4.83
CA LEU A 197 -15.11 2.95 -5.52
C LEU A 197 -15.95 1.94 -6.31
N ALA A 198 -17.18 1.67 -5.85
CA ALA A 198 -18.15 0.82 -6.56
C ALA A 198 -18.85 1.54 -7.72
N HIS A 199 -18.63 2.84 -7.91
CA HIS A 199 -19.34 3.63 -8.90
C HIS A 199 -18.91 3.24 -10.33
N PRO A 200 -19.85 3.09 -11.28
CA PRO A 200 -19.52 2.66 -12.66
C PRO A 200 -18.47 3.51 -13.36
N ALA A 201 -18.44 4.83 -13.14
CA ALA A 201 -17.44 5.71 -13.74
C ALA A 201 -16.01 5.41 -13.24
N VAL A 202 -15.86 5.09 -11.95
CA VAL A 202 -14.56 4.78 -11.34
C VAL A 202 -14.08 3.41 -11.80
N ILE A 203 -14.96 2.40 -11.75
CA ILE A 203 -14.65 1.05 -12.24
C ILE A 203 -14.34 1.07 -13.74
N GLY A 204 -15.13 1.82 -14.53
CA GLY A 204 -14.94 1.99 -15.97
C GLY A 204 -13.56 2.58 -16.28
N HIS A 205 -13.16 3.63 -15.58
CA HIS A 205 -11.81 4.21 -15.72
C HIS A 205 -10.71 3.20 -15.46
N LEU A 206 -10.75 2.49 -14.33
CA LEU A 206 -9.73 1.49 -13.96
C LEU A 206 -9.65 0.35 -14.98
N ALA A 207 -10.81 -0.15 -15.43
CA ALA A 207 -10.89 -1.21 -16.42
C ALA A 207 -10.36 -0.77 -17.80
N GLU A 208 -10.71 0.44 -18.25
CA GLU A 208 -10.22 1.03 -19.50
C GLU A 208 -8.72 1.33 -19.47
N LEU A 209 -8.21 1.76 -18.30
CA LEU A 209 -6.77 1.93 -18.06
C LEU A 209 -6.03 0.60 -18.15
N GLY A 210 -6.70 -0.52 -17.87
CA GLY A 210 -6.14 -1.86 -17.87
C GLY A 210 -5.54 -2.27 -16.51
N VAL A 211 -5.98 -1.61 -15.44
CA VAL A 211 -5.65 -1.98 -14.06
C VAL A 211 -6.25 -3.35 -13.75
N THR A 212 -5.48 -4.19 -13.07
CA THR A 212 -5.95 -5.52 -12.65
C THR A 212 -6.02 -5.69 -11.14
N ALA A 213 -5.32 -4.82 -10.39
CA ALA A 213 -5.28 -4.85 -8.93
C ALA A 213 -5.27 -3.41 -8.39
N LEU A 214 -6.27 -3.06 -7.60
CA LEU A 214 -6.38 -1.79 -6.89
C LEU A 214 -5.72 -1.95 -5.52
N GLU A 215 -4.58 -1.29 -5.33
CA GLU A 215 -3.89 -1.22 -4.03
C GLU A 215 -4.39 -0.01 -3.26
N LEU A 216 -5.21 -0.24 -2.24
CA LEU A 216 -5.76 0.81 -1.41
C LEU A 216 -4.77 1.18 -0.32
N MET A 217 -4.48 2.49 -0.22
CA MET A 217 -3.85 3.07 0.97
C MET A 217 -4.62 2.67 2.25
N PRO A 218 -4.00 2.75 3.45
CA PRO A 218 -4.54 2.13 4.66
C PRO A 218 -6.04 2.36 4.91
N VAL A 219 -6.79 1.25 4.94
CA VAL A 219 -8.23 1.24 5.24
C VAL A 219 -8.55 0.67 6.62
N HIS A 220 -7.55 0.22 7.38
CA HIS A 220 -7.77 -0.10 8.78
C HIS A 220 -8.20 1.14 9.55
N GLN A 221 -9.02 1.00 10.59
CA GLN A 221 -9.44 2.13 11.40
C GLN A 221 -8.21 2.83 11.98
N SER A 222 -8.00 4.07 11.57
CA SER A 222 -6.95 4.98 12.01
C SER A 222 -7.54 6.24 12.64
N PHE A 223 -6.68 7.15 13.10
CA PHE A 223 -7.07 8.51 13.51
C PHE A 223 -5.95 9.53 13.30
N SER A 224 -6.35 10.80 13.18
CA SER A 224 -5.43 11.94 13.19
C SER A 224 -4.95 12.22 14.60
N ASP A 225 -3.64 12.29 14.80
CA ASP A 225 -3.06 12.52 16.12
C ASP A 225 -3.34 13.95 16.65
N VAL A 226 -3.15 14.13 17.95
CA VAL A 226 -3.45 15.39 18.65
C VAL A 226 -2.71 16.61 18.10
N ARG A 227 -1.49 16.42 17.57
CA ARG A 227 -0.69 17.52 17.00
C ARG A 227 -1.32 17.97 15.69
N LEU A 228 -1.61 17.04 14.78
CA LEU A 228 -2.26 17.36 13.50
C LEU A 228 -3.62 18.02 13.72
N VAL A 229 -4.45 17.47 14.60
CA VAL A 229 -5.75 18.09 14.91
C VAL A 229 -5.59 19.49 15.50
N GLY A 230 -4.61 19.69 16.40
CA GLY A 230 -4.29 21.02 16.96
C GLY A 230 -3.82 22.04 15.91
N MET A 231 -3.29 21.57 14.79
CA MET A 231 -2.88 22.38 13.64
C MET A 231 -4.00 22.56 12.60
N GLY A 232 -5.18 21.97 12.81
CA GLY A 232 -6.27 21.96 11.83
C GLY A 232 -6.04 21.02 10.64
N LEU A 233 -5.06 20.12 10.76
CA LEU A 233 -4.72 19.10 9.77
C LEU A 233 -5.36 17.75 10.15
N LYS A 234 -5.27 16.78 9.23
CA LYS A 234 -5.75 15.42 9.43
C LYS A 234 -4.73 14.43 8.91
N ASP A 235 -4.56 13.30 9.57
CA ASP A 235 -3.89 12.15 8.96
C ASP A 235 -4.75 11.70 7.76
N TYR A 236 -4.26 12.04 6.57
CA TYR A 236 -4.93 11.76 5.31
C TYR A 236 -4.62 10.33 4.89
N TRP A 237 -3.35 9.94 4.85
CA TRP A 237 -2.92 8.61 4.39
C TRP A 237 -3.43 7.47 5.28
N GLY A 238 -3.57 7.69 6.59
CA GLY A 238 -4.12 6.69 7.51
C GLY A 238 -3.11 5.65 8.00
N TYR A 239 -1.81 5.88 7.85
CA TYR A 239 -0.73 4.99 8.36
C TYR A 239 -0.63 4.94 9.88
N ASN A 240 -1.67 5.37 10.61
CA ASN A 240 -1.74 5.43 12.06
C ASN A 240 -2.91 4.56 12.56
N THR A 241 -2.76 3.23 12.46
CA THR A 241 -3.84 2.26 12.71
C THR A 241 -4.10 2.00 14.20
N ILE A 242 -5.37 1.84 14.56
CA ILE A 242 -5.82 1.38 15.90
C ILE A 242 -6.74 0.15 15.85
N GLY A 243 -7.49 -0.05 14.77
CA GLY A 243 -8.44 -1.17 14.62
C GLY A 243 -8.12 -2.03 13.40
N PHE A 244 -7.45 -3.16 13.61
CA PHE A 244 -6.94 -4.02 12.52
C PHE A 244 -8.02 -4.73 11.71
N PHE A 245 -9.24 -4.88 12.25
CA PHE A 245 -10.33 -5.58 11.58
C PHE A 245 -11.44 -4.65 11.07
N ALA A 246 -11.40 -3.38 11.44
CA ALA A 246 -12.44 -2.41 11.11
C ALA A 246 -12.02 -1.59 9.89
N PRO A 247 -12.84 -1.53 8.83
CA PRO A 247 -12.67 -0.51 7.80
C PRO A 247 -12.78 0.89 8.42
N HIS A 248 -11.94 1.82 7.97
CA HIS A 248 -11.91 3.18 8.48
C HIS A 248 -13.25 3.87 8.25
N ASN A 249 -13.87 4.32 9.34
CA ASN A 249 -15.24 4.81 9.34
C ASN A 249 -15.44 6.11 8.55
N ALA A 250 -14.43 6.97 8.43
CA ALA A 250 -14.54 8.22 7.68
C ALA A 250 -14.59 8.01 6.15
N TYR A 251 -14.30 6.79 5.67
CA TYR A 251 -14.45 6.41 4.27
C TYR A 251 -15.79 5.72 3.98
N ALA A 252 -16.71 5.65 4.95
CA ALA A 252 -18.06 5.14 4.74
C ALA A 252 -19.07 6.29 4.54
N SER A 253 -19.96 6.14 3.57
CA SER A 253 -21.07 7.05 3.29
C SER A 253 -22.39 6.56 3.90
N TRP A 254 -22.54 5.27 4.20
CA TRP A 254 -23.80 4.66 4.66
C TRP A 254 -24.01 4.73 6.18
N GLY A 255 -22.98 5.11 6.93
CA GLY A 255 -23.00 5.22 8.39
C GLY A 255 -21.83 4.49 9.07
N ASP A 256 -21.78 4.55 10.39
CA ASP A 256 -20.65 4.08 11.20
C ASP A 256 -21.02 2.99 12.23
N ARG A 257 -22.27 2.50 12.21
CA ARG A 257 -22.81 1.46 13.10
C ARG A 257 -22.71 0.05 12.48
N GLY A 258 -21.65 -0.20 11.72
CA GLY A 258 -21.41 -1.44 10.98
C GLY A 258 -21.65 -1.33 9.48
N GLN A 259 -22.24 -0.24 9.00
CA GLN A 259 -22.44 -0.01 7.57
C GLN A 259 -21.13 0.12 6.80
N GLN A 260 -20.05 0.60 7.43
CA GLN A 260 -18.71 0.64 6.82
C GLN A 260 -18.22 -0.74 6.36
N VAL A 261 -18.62 -1.83 7.05
CA VAL A 261 -18.28 -3.20 6.64
C VAL A 261 -19.08 -3.60 5.41
N LEU A 262 -20.39 -3.31 5.39
CA LEU A 262 -21.26 -3.62 4.25
C LEU A 262 -20.86 -2.83 3.00
N GLU A 263 -20.50 -1.57 3.17
CA GLU A 263 -20.08 -0.67 2.09
C GLU A 263 -18.76 -1.12 1.49
N PHE A 264 -17.78 -1.49 2.32
CA PHE A 264 -16.52 -2.06 1.86
C PHE A 264 -16.73 -3.37 1.08
N LYS A 265 -17.49 -4.34 1.64
CA LYS A 265 -17.79 -5.61 0.95
C LYS A 265 -18.50 -5.37 -0.39
N SER A 266 -19.38 -4.37 -0.46
CA SER A 266 -20.06 -3.98 -1.71
C SER A 266 -19.10 -3.43 -2.76
N ALA A 267 -18.11 -2.63 -2.34
CA ALA A 267 -17.06 -2.11 -3.22
C ALA A 267 -16.17 -3.24 -3.77
N VAL A 268 -15.72 -4.15 -2.90
CA VAL A 268 -14.93 -5.33 -3.31
C VAL A 268 -15.72 -6.18 -4.33
N ARG A 269 -16.99 -6.48 -4.04
CA ARG A 269 -17.84 -7.25 -4.97
C ARG A 269 -17.95 -6.57 -6.34
N ALA A 270 -18.10 -5.26 -6.38
CA ALA A 270 -18.20 -4.51 -7.64
C ALA A 270 -16.86 -4.52 -8.42
N LEU A 271 -15.73 -4.39 -7.74
CA LEU A 271 -14.40 -4.49 -8.34
C LEU A 271 -14.13 -5.89 -8.89
N HIS A 272 -14.49 -6.94 -8.14
CA HIS A 272 -14.36 -8.33 -8.59
C HIS A 272 -15.21 -8.65 -9.82
N GLN A 273 -16.44 -8.11 -9.89
CA GLN A 273 -17.29 -8.24 -11.08
C GLN A 273 -16.65 -7.61 -12.32
N ALA A 274 -15.79 -6.61 -12.16
CA ALA A 274 -14.98 -6.02 -13.22
C ALA A 274 -13.63 -6.74 -13.44
N GLY A 275 -13.34 -7.79 -12.67
CA GLY A 275 -12.07 -8.53 -12.74
C GLY A 275 -10.88 -7.81 -12.11
N ILE A 276 -11.13 -6.83 -11.23
CA ILE A 276 -10.12 -6.06 -10.52
C ILE A 276 -9.96 -6.62 -9.11
N GLU A 277 -8.74 -7.01 -8.77
CA GLU A 277 -8.37 -7.47 -7.43
C GLU A 277 -8.29 -6.31 -6.44
N VAL A 278 -8.53 -6.58 -5.17
CA VAL A 278 -8.38 -5.60 -4.08
C VAL A 278 -7.21 -5.97 -3.18
N ILE A 279 -6.25 -5.06 -3.05
CA ILE A 279 -5.04 -5.23 -2.27
C ILE A 279 -5.03 -4.15 -1.20
N LEU A 280 -4.78 -4.51 0.05
CA LEU A 280 -4.76 -3.55 1.14
C LEU A 280 -3.36 -3.22 1.57
N ASP A 281 -3.03 -1.93 1.65
CA ASP A 281 -1.90 -1.47 2.43
C ASP A 281 -2.23 -1.64 3.92
N VAL A 282 -1.39 -2.40 4.63
CA VAL A 282 -1.61 -2.79 6.03
C VAL A 282 -0.44 -2.38 6.92
N VAL A 283 -0.81 -1.74 8.03
CA VAL A 283 0.12 -1.34 9.09
C VAL A 283 -0.05 -2.26 10.28
N TYR A 284 0.83 -3.25 10.42
CA TYR A 284 0.89 -4.13 11.60
C TYR A 284 2.12 -3.88 12.48
N ASN A 285 2.99 -2.94 12.10
CA ASN A 285 4.26 -2.71 12.77
C ASN A 285 4.14 -1.79 14.01
N HIS A 286 3.21 -0.82 14.00
CA HIS A 286 2.94 0.10 15.12
C HIS A 286 1.44 0.37 15.26
N THR A 287 1.08 1.14 16.29
CA THR A 287 -0.29 1.62 16.51
C THR A 287 -0.35 3.11 16.75
N ALA A 288 -1.56 3.63 16.64
CA ALA A 288 -1.87 5.03 16.86
C ALA A 288 -1.82 5.48 18.32
N GLU A 289 -1.60 4.56 19.28
CA GLU A 289 -1.38 4.95 20.68
C GLU A 289 -0.01 5.62 20.90
N GLY A 290 0.88 5.65 19.90
CA GLY A 290 2.17 6.34 19.95
C GLY A 290 3.09 5.90 21.09
N GLY A 291 4.07 6.73 21.44
CA GLY A 291 5.03 6.45 22.51
C GLY A 291 4.46 6.59 23.92
N HIS A 292 5.33 6.68 24.93
CA HIS A 292 4.95 6.71 26.36
C HIS A 292 4.10 7.92 26.80
N LEU A 293 4.02 8.97 25.99
CA LEU A 293 3.15 10.15 26.23
C LEU A 293 1.83 10.08 25.46
N GLY A 294 1.64 9.05 24.64
CA GLY A 294 0.45 8.90 23.82
C GLY A 294 -0.81 8.55 24.62
N PRO A 295 -1.96 8.49 23.92
CA PRO A 295 -3.25 8.23 24.54
C PRO A 295 -3.40 6.76 24.97
N THR A 296 -4.48 6.47 25.71
CA THR A 296 -4.87 5.12 26.15
C THR A 296 -6.24 4.79 25.57
N LEU A 297 -6.25 4.13 24.43
CA LEU A 297 -7.42 3.97 23.55
C LEU A 297 -7.81 2.50 23.39
N CYS A 298 -6.85 1.59 23.40
CA CYS A 298 -7.03 0.18 23.12
C CYS A 298 -5.96 -0.64 23.89
N PHE A 299 -4.93 -1.09 23.18
CA PHE A 299 -3.91 -2.05 23.63
C PHE A 299 -3.21 -1.65 24.92
N ARG A 300 -2.82 -0.38 25.08
CA ARG A 300 -2.10 0.15 26.24
C ARG A 300 -2.89 -0.05 27.53
N GLY A 301 -4.20 0.18 27.47
CA GLY A 301 -5.09 0.04 28.62
C GLY A 301 -5.47 -1.41 28.91
N ILE A 302 -5.47 -2.27 27.88
CA ILE A 302 -5.83 -3.70 27.97
C ILE A 302 -4.67 -4.50 28.55
N ASP A 303 -3.51 -4.46 27.89
CA ASP A 303 -2.32 -5.20 28.32
C ASP A 303 -1.04 -4.71 27.62
N ASN A 304 -0.51 -3.58 28.09
CA ASN A 304 0.59 -2.88 27.44
C ASN A 304 1.82 -3.74 27.12
N ALA A 305 2.28 -4.57 28.07
CA ALA A 305 3.50 -5.36 27.92
C ALA A 305 3.32 -6.58 27.00
N SER A 306 2.08 -7.05 26.84
CA SER A 306 1.74 -8.17 25.95
C SER A 306 1.61 -7.73 24.49
N TYR A 307 1.23 -6.48 24.23
CA TYR A 307 1.06 -5.93 22.89
C TYR A 307 2.30 -5.19 22.36
N TYR A 308 3.00 -4.42 23.19
CA TYR A 308 4.07 -3.54 22.73
C TYR A 308 5.47 -4.01 23.13
N ARG A 309 6.44 -3.67 22.27
CA ARG A 309 7.85 -3.83 22.58
C ARG A 309 8.33 -2.70 23.50
N LEU A 310 8.57 -3.03 24.76
CA LEU A 310 9.13 -2.11 25.75
C LEU A 310 10.66 -2.12 25.70
N ALA A 311 11.27 -0.98 26.06
CA ALA A 311 12.71 -0.85 26.22
C ALA A 311 13.19 -1.51 27.53
N ASP A 312 14.51 -1.56 27.75
CA ASP A 312 15.10 -2.07 29.01
C ASP A 312 14.53 -1.38 30.24
N ASP A 313 14.27 -0.07 30.11
CA ASP A 313 13.39 0.66 31.00
C ASP A 313 11.95 0.55 30.50
N PRO A 314 11.08 -0.23 31.18
CA PRO A 314 9.74 -0.56 30.69
C PRO A 314 8.77 0.62 30.69
N ARG A 315 9.21 1.80 31.15
CA ARG A 315 8.50 3.08 30.98
C ARG A 315 8.46 3.53 29.52
N TYR A 316 9.41 3.07 28.71
CA TYR A 316 9.60 3.51 27.34
C TYR A 316 9.40 2.36 26.35
N TYR A 317 9.20 2.74 25.09
CA TYR A 317 8.91 1.83 23.98
C TYR A 317 10.15 1.76 23.10
N VAL A 318 10.38 0.60 22.49
CA VAL A 318 11.30 0.49 21.37
C VAL A 318 10.57 0.98 20.14
N ASP A 319 11.18 1.93 19.43
CA ASP A 319 10.62 2.52 18.22
C ASP A 319 11.53 2.23 17.03
N THR A 320 11.12 1.26 16.20
CA THR A 320 11.75 0.95 14.91
C THR A 320 10.93 1.45 13.72
N THR A 321 9.84 2.17 13.99
CA THR A 321 8.84 2.60 12.99
C THR A 321 8.86 4.12 12.77
N GLY A 322 9.37 4.87 13.75
CA GLY A 322 9.31 6.33 13.79
C GLY A 322 7.97 6.87 14.31
N ALA A 323 7.03 5.99 14.69
CA ALA A 323 5.69 6.34 15.16
C ALA A 323 5.56 6.31 16.70
N GLY A 324 6.67 6.10 17.42
CA GLY A 324 6.74 6.10 18.88
C GLY A 324 6.57 4.74 19.55
N ASN A 325 6.09 3.71 18.83
CA ASN A 325 5.97 2.35 19.34
C ASN A 325 6.20 1.28 18.24
N ALA A 326 6.35 0.04 18.68
CA ALA A 326 6.32 -1.14 17.81
C ALA A 326 5.56 -2.28 18.51
N LEU A 327 4.76 -3.03 17.74
CA LEU A 327 4.06 -4.21 18.22
C LEU A 327 5.03 -5.37 18.52
N LEU A 328 4.69 -6.20 19.51
CA LEU A 328 5.56 -7.25 20.03
C LEU A 328 5.44 -8.55 19.22
N MET A 329 6.26 -8.70 18.16
CA MET A 329 6.26 -9.84 17.22
C MET A 329 6.71 -11.20 17.81
N ARG A 330 6.92 -11.29 19.13
CA ARG A 330 7.15 -12.55 19.86
C ARG A 330 5.95 -12.98 20.72
N SER A 331 4.95 -12.12 20.86
CA SER A 331 3.75 -12.40 21.65
C SER A 331 2.83 -13.31 20.82
N PRO A 332 2.49 -14.52 21.31
CA PRO A 332 1.56 -15.41 20.62
C PRO A 332 0.22 -14.74 20.31
N HIS A 333 -0.27 -13.87 21.20
CA HIS A 333 -1.54 -13.17 21.03
C HIS A 333 -1.47 -12.02 20.03
N VAL A 334 -0.32 -11.33 19.91
CA VAL A 334 -0.10 -10.34 18.83
C VAL A 334 -0.01 -11.05 17.49
N LEU A 335 0.77 -12.13 17.40
CA LEU A 335 0.88 -12.92 16.17
C LEU A 335 -0.48 -13.52 15.77
N GLN A 336 -1.24 -14.05 16.72
CA GLN A 336 -2.60 -14.53 16.50
C GLN A 336 -3.50 -13.41 15.97
N MET A 337 -3.48 -12.23 16.59
CA MET A 337 -4.27 -11.07 16.15
C MET A 337 -3.94 -10.65 14.72
N ILE A 338 -2.67 -10.59 14.35
CA ILE A 338 -2.26 -10.26 12.98
C ILE A 338 -2.74 -11.35 12.00
N MET A 339 -2.53 -12.63 12.33
CA MET A 339 -2.96 -13.74 11.46
C MET A 339 -4.48 -13.84 11.34
N ASP A 340 -5.22 -13.61 12.41
CA ASP A 340 -6.68 -13.58 12.40
C ASP A 340 -7.19 -12.37 11.62
N SER A 341 -6.51 -11.23 11.68
CA SER A 341 -6.82 -10.05 10.87
C SER A 341 -6.61 -10.31 9.38
N LEU A 342 -5.44 -10.84 9.00
CA LEU A 342 -5.16 -11.22 7.61
C LEU A 342 -6.18 -12.23 7.08
N ARG A 343 -6.54 -13.25 7.88
CA ARG A 343 -7.56 -14.23 7.51
C ARG A 343 -8.94 -13.61 7.39
N TYR A 344 -9.31 -12.72 8.31
CA TYR A 344 -10.58 -11.99 8.25
C TYR A 344 -10.69 -11.18 6.95
N TRP A 345 -9.68 -10.38 6.61
CA TRP A 345 -9.70 -9.60 5.38
C TRP A 345 -9.74 -10.48 4.13
N ALA A 346 -9.00 -11.59 4.10
CA ALA A 346 -9.00 -12.49 2.95
C ALA A 346 -10.30 -13.30 2.79
N THR A 347 -10.90 -13.77 3.89
CA THR A 347 -12.05 -14.71 3.84
C THR A 347 -13.40 -14.04 4.04
N GLU A 348 -13.50 -13.04 4.90
CA GLU A 348 -14.76 -12.36 5.19
C GLU A 348 -14.96 -11.12 4.32
N MET A 349 -13.86 -10.43 3.98
CA MET A 349 -13.87 -9.19 3.19
C MET A 349 -13.42 -9.41 1.74
N HIS A 350 -13.05 -10.65 1.39
CA HIS A 350 -12.61 -11.08 0.05
C HIS A 350 -11.41 -10.28 -0.52
N VAL A 351 -10.52 -9.78 0.32
CA VAL A 351 -9.28 -9.11 -0.11
C VAL A 351 -8.33 -10.12 -0.78
N ASP A 352 -7.75 -9.76 -1.93
CA ASP A 352 -6.89 -10.63 -2.75
C ASP A 352 -5.40 -10.60 -2.37
N GLY A 353 -5.02 -9.70 -1.46
CA GLY A 353 -3.65 -9.57 -0.99
C GLY A 353 -3.37 -8.34 -0.14
N PHE A 354 -2.12 -8.24 0.28
CA PHE A 354 -1.69 -7.23 1.24
C PHE A 354 -0.33 -6.64 0.84
N ARG A 355 -0.20 -5.32 0.95
CA ARG A 355 1.09 -4.62 0.94
C ARG A 355 1.42 -4.21 2.38
N PHE A 356 2.51 -4.74 2.91
CA PHE A 356 2.91 -4.54 4.30
C PHE A 356 3.83 -3.34 4.41
N ASN A 357 3.34 -2.29 5.07
CA ASN A 357 4.13 -1.12 5.44
C ASN A 357 5.26 -1.49 6.41
N LEU A 358 6.44 -0.91 6.22
CA LEU A 358 7.67 -1.15 7.01
C LEU A 358 7.85 -2.62 7.42
N ALA A 359 7.77 -3.54 6.45
CA ALA A 359 7.64 -4.97 6.71
C ALA A 359 8.84 -5.56 7.46
N ALA A 360 10.01 -4.91 7.39
CA ALA A 360 11.20 -5.31 8.14
C ALA A 360 10.99 -5.30 9.66
N THR A 361 10.15 -4.39 10.19
CA THR A 361 9.84 -4.37 11.63
C THR A 361 9.11 -5.63 12.08
N LEU A 362 8.30 -6.25 11.21
CA LEU A 362 7.58 -7.49 11.51
C LEU A 362 8.53 -8.69 11.70
N ALA A 363 9.74 -8.58 11.18
CA ALA A 363 10.78 -9.61 11.26
C ALA A 363 11.71 -9.46 12.49
N ARG A 364 11.49 -8.46 13.35
CA ARG A 364 12.35 -8.18 14.50
C ARG A 364 11.89 -8.94 15.75
N GLN A 365 12.70 -9.90 16.21
CA GLN A 365 12.48 -10.59 17.51
C GLN A 365 13.37 -10.03 18.64
N PHE A 366 14.56 -9.54 18.30
CA PHE A 366 15.50 -8.86 19.21
C PHE A 366 15.95 -7.54 18.55
N HIS A 367 17.25 -7.27 18.45
CA HIS A 367 17.77 -6.11 17.71
C HIS A 367 17.88 -6.38 16.20
N GLU A 368 18.03 -7.65 15.81
CA GLU A 368 18.29 -8.06 14.42
C GLU A 368 16.98 -8.39 13.67
N VAL A 369 17.02 -8.19 12.35
CA VAL A 369 16.00 -8.67 11.42
C VAL A 369 16.37 -10.10 11.01
N ASP A 370 15.53 -11.07 11.36
CA ASP A 370 15.76 -12.48 11.01
C ASP A 370 14.73 -12.94 9.97
N ARG A 371 15.22 -13.54 8.87
CA ARG A 371 14.39 -14.15 7.83
C ARG A 371 13.57 -15.33 8.37
N LEU A 372 13.95 -15.89 9.53
CA LEU A 372 13.26 -16.97 10.25
C LEU A 372 12.37 -16.44 11.39
N SER A 373 11.88 -15.20 11.29
CA SER A 373 10.93 -14.71 12.29
C SER A 373 9.67 -15.58 12.32
N SER A 374 9.14 -15.81 13.53
CA SER A 374 7.90 -16.56 13.74
C SER A 374 6.73 -16.02 12.93
N PHE A 375 6.69 -14.72 12.63
CA PHE A 375 5.69 -14.13 11.76
C PHE A 375 5.76 -14.71 10.33
N PHE A 376 6.94 -14.77 9.72
CA PHE A 376 7.09 -15.30 8.36
C PHE A 376 6.78 -16.80 8.29
N ASP A 377 7.20 -17.58 9.29
CA ASP A 377 6.86 -19.00 9.37
C ASP A 377 5.34 -19.21 9.42
N LEU A 378 4.64 -18.40 10.23
CA LEU A 378 3.18 -18.46 10.36
C LEU A 378 2.47 -18.09 9.04
N VAL A 379 2.92 -17.04 8.35
CA VAL A 379 2.38 -16.64 7.05
C VAL A 379 2.62 -17.72 5.99
N GLN A 380 3.82 -18.29 5.95
CA GLN A 380 4.20 -19.26 4.94
C GLN A 380 3.42 -20.58 5.06
N GLN A 381 3.13 -21.05 6.28
CA GLN A 381 2.38 -22.28 6.51
C GLN A 381 0.85 -22.10 6.43
N ASP A 382 0.34 -20.88 6.62
CA ASP A 382 -1.11 -20.66 6.74
C ASP A 382 -1.83 -20.96 5.41
N PRO A 383 -2.88 -21.81 5.42
CA PRO A 383 -3.51 -22.28 4.18
C PRO A 383 -4.33 -21.20 3.44
N VAL A 384 -4.65 -20.09 4.10
CA VAL A 384 -5.38 -18.96 3.52
C VAL A 384 -4.40 -17.86 3.12
N VAL A 385 -3.58 -17.37 4.06
CA VAL A 385 -2.71 -16.22 3.84
C VAL A 385 -1.59 -16.53 2.85
N SER A 386 -1.07 -17.78 2.80
CA SER A 386 -0.07 -18.16 1.79
C SER A 386 -0.59 -18.19 0.34
N ARG A 387 -1.91 -18.01 0.13
CA ARG A 387 -2.56 -18.08 -1.19
C ARG A 387 -2.90 -16.74 -1.79
N VAL A 388 -2.84 -15.67 -1.00
CA VAL A 388 -3.09 -14.29 -1.47
C VAL A 388 -1.79 -13.63 -1.92
N LYS A 389 -1.87 -12.45 -2.53
CA LYS A 389 -0.67 -11.68 -2.87
C LYS A 389 -0.04 -11.09 -1.60
N LEU A 390 1.27 -11.26 -1.45
CA LEU A 390 2.03 -10.71 -0.32
C LEU A 390 3.11 -9.78 -0.88
N ILE A 391 2.99 -8.49 -0.60
CA ILE A 391 3.92 -7.44 -1.03
C ILE A 391 4.54 -6.82 0.21
N ALA A 392 5.86 -6.66 0.23
CA ALA A 392 6.56 -6.00 1.32
C ALA A 392 7.09 -4.64 0.89
N GLU A 393 7.05 -3.68 1.82
CA GLU A 393 8.03 -2.60 1.88
C GLU A 393 9.27 -3.13 2.62
N PRO A 394 10.37 -3.46 1.92
CA PRO A 394 11.46 -4.24 2.49
C PRO A 394 12.46 -3.39 3.27
N TRP A 395 11.99 -2.39 4.01
CA TRP A 395 12.81 -1.59 4.91
C TRP A 395 12.05 -1.10 6.15
N ASP A 396 12.78 -0.69 7.18
CA ASP A 396 12.26 0.13 8.28
C ASP A 396 13.28 1.21 8.68
N VAL A 397 12.93 2.08 9.64
CA VAL A 397 13.82 3.17 10.10
C VAL A 397 14.86 2.72 11.13
N GLY A 398 14.79 1.46 11.59
CA GLY A 398 15.70 0.91 12.56
C GLY A 398 17.06 0.52 11.97
N GLU A 399 18.07 0.36 12.84
CA GLU A 399 19.39 -0.13 12.42
C GLU A 399 19.27 -1.51 11.76
N GLY A 400 19.96 -1.70 10.63
CA GLY A 400 19.86 -2.91 9.81
C GLY A 400 18.49 -3.09 9.12
N GLY A 401 17.67 -2.04 9.05
CA GLY A 401 16.32 -2.09 8.51
C GLY A 401 16.22 -2.38 7.02
N TYR A 402 17.25 -2.11 6.21
CA TYR A 402 17.22 -2.35 4.76
C TYR A 402 17.32 -3.83 4.42
N GLN A 403 16.23 -4.41 3.91
CA GLN A 403 16.04 -5.85 3.70
C GLN A 403 15.59 -6.18 2.27
N VAL A 404 15.91 -5.32 1.29
CA VAL A 404 15.65 -5.60 -0.12
C VAL A 404 16.33 -6.90 -0.53
N GLY A 405 15.57 -7.80 -1.16
CA GLY A 405 16.04 -9.13 -1.55
C GLY A 405 16.08 -10.13 -0.39
N ASN A 406 15.69 -9.73 0.82
CA ASN A 406 15.79 -10.57 2.00
C ASN A 406 14.47 -11.22 2.47
N PHE A 407 13.34 -10.95 1.80
CA PHE A 407 12.08 -11.56 2.18
C PHE A 407 11.95 -13.03 1.70
N PRO A 408 11.10 -13.85 2.36
CA PRO A 408 10.88 -15.22 1.95
C PRO A 408 10.32 -15.35 0.52
N PRO A 409 10.47 -16.52 -0.15
CA PRO A 409 10.13 -16.70 -1.57
C PRO A 409 8.67 -16.41 -1.98
N LEU A 410 7.72 -16.43 -1.05
CA LEU A 410 6.31 -16.11 -1.32
C LEU A 410 6.05 -14.61 -1.53
N TRP A 411 7.00 -13.76 -1.16
CA TRP A 411 6.83 -12.31 -1.12
C TRP A 411 7.35 -11.65 -2.39
N ALA A 412 6.56 -10.70 -2.89
CA ALA A 412 7.04 -9.65 -3.77
C ALA A 412 7.48 -8.43 -2.94
N GLU A 413 8.34 -7.60 -3.49
CA GLU A 413 8.95 -6.46 -2.79
C GLU A 413 8.84 -5.20 -3.65
N TRP A 414 8.50 -4.09 -3.03
CA TRP A 414 8.66 -2.77 -3.64
C TRP A 414 10.13 -2.51 -3.97
N ASN A 415 10.45 -2.37 -5.26
CA ASN A 415 11.82 -2.25 -5.75
C ASN A 415 12.29 -0.79 -5.78
N ARG A 416 12.86 -0.33 -4.66
CA ARG A 416 13.46 1.01 -4.55
C ARG A 416 14.65 1.20 -5.50
N GLU A 417 15.44 0.16 -5.74
CA GLU A 417 16.58 0.23 -6.67
C GLU A 417 16.11 0.49 -8.10
N TYR A 418 14.98 -0.10 -8.51
CA TYR A 418 14.32 0.20 -9.79
C TYR A 418 13.93 1.66 -9.87
N ARG A 419 13.19 2.15 -8.88
CA ARG A 419 12.73 3.54 -8.80
C ARG A 419 13.90 4.50 -8.97
N ASP A 420 14.93 4.33 -8.17
CA ASP A 420 16.09 5.23 -8.11
C ASP A 420 16.89 5.21 -9.43
N THR A 421 17.14 4.02 -10.00
CA THR A 421 17.88 3.89 -11.27
C THR A 421 17.11 4.52 -12.43
N VAL A 422 15.80 4.30 -12.52
CA VAL A 422 14.98 4.85 -13.60
C VAL A 422 14.86 6.36 -13.47
N ARG A 423 14.76 6.90 -12.25
CA ARG A 423 14.81 8.35 -11.98
C ARG A 423 16.15 8.95 -12.40
N ASP A 424 17.26 8.36 -12.01
CA ASP A 424 18.61 8.83 -12.39
C ASP A 424 18.85 8.80 -13.91
N LEU A 425 18.35 7.75 -14.59
CA LEU A 425 18.43 7.62 -16.04
C LEU A 425 17.79 8.86 -16.69
N TRP A 426 16.52 9.12 -16.38
CA TRP A 426 15.73 10.15 -17.06
C TRP A 426 16.02 11.58 -16.59
N GLN A 427 16.59 11.75 -15.39
CA GLN A 427 17.24 13.00 -14.96
C GLN A 427 18.49 13.34 -15.81
N GLY A 428 19.02 12.39 -16.59
CA GLY A 428 20.20 12.59 -17.42
C GLY A 428 21.53 12.48 -16.68
N LYS A 429 21.54 12.00 -15.43
CA LYS A 429 22.78 11.78 -14.66
C LYS A 429 23.62 10.61 -15.15
N GLY A 430 23.07 9.80 -16.06
CA GLY A 430 23.67 8.55 -16.52
C GLY A 430 23.63 7.48 -15.44
N VAL A 431 23.44 6.23 -15.84
CA VAL A 431 23.42 5.07 -14.94
C VAL A 431 24.46 4.06 -15.40
N THR A 432 24.93 3.19 -14.50
CA THR A 432 25.78 2.08 -14.96
C THR A 432 24.97 1.18 -15.89
N PRO A 433 25.55 0.64 -16.97
CA PRO A 433 24.84 -0.29 -17.84
C PRO A 433 24.29 -1.49 -17.07
N ALA A 434 25.09 -2.06 -16.17
CA ALA A 434 24.69 -3.18 -15.32
C ALA A 434 23.40 -2.88 -14.53
N ALA A 435 23.35 -1.74 -13.83
CA ALA A 435 22.15 -1.36 -13.06
C ALA A 435 20.92 -1.23 -13.97
N LEU A 436 21.04 -0.55 -15.11
CA LEU A 436 19.92 -0.39 -16.03
C LEU A 436 19.40 -1.72 -16.57
N ILE A 437 20.31 -2.62 -16.95
CA ILE A 437 19.97 -3.96 -17.45
C ILE A 437 19.21 -4.75 -16.39
N ASP A 438 19.75 -4.78 -15.17
CA ASP A 438 19.14 -5.50 -14.07
C ASP A 438 17.73 -4.96 -13.83
N ARG A 439 17.55 -3.63 -13.77
CA ARG A 439 16.23 -3.01 -13.57
C ARG A 439 15.25 -3.32 -14.70
N LEU A 440 15.68 -3.25 -15.96
CA LEU A 440 14.81 -3.57 -17.12
C LEU A 440 14.47 -5.07 -17.22
N THR A 441 15.31 -5.95 -16.67
CA THR A 441 15.16 -7.41 -16.79
C THR A 441 14.61 -8.10 -15.52
N GLY A 442 14.08 -7.32 -14.58
CA GLY A 442 13.35 -7.83 -13.41
C GLY A 442 14.21 -7.99 -12.15
N SER A 443 15.36 -7.32 -12.12
CA SER A 443 16.33 -7.24 -11.01
C SER A 443 16.82 -8.62 -10.57
N ALA A 444 17.42 -9.34 -11.51
CA ALA A 444 17.96 -10.68 -11.29
C ALA A 444 19.07 -10.69 -10.22
N ASP A 445 19.89 -9.65 -10.17
CA ASP A 445 20.90 -9.41 -9.14
C ASP A 445 20.32 -9.40 -7.71
N ILE A 446 19.07 -8.97 -7.53
CA ILE A 446 18.39 -8.94 -6.24
C ILE A 446 17.68 -10.27 -5.95
N TYR A 447 16.90 -10.77 -6.92
CA TYR A 447 15.90 -11.81 -6.65
C TYR A 447 16.25 -13.20 -7.20
N GLN A 448 17.25 -13.35 -8.08
CA GLN A 448 17.50 -14.65 -8.71
C GLN A 448 18.19 -15.64 -7.76
N ALA A 449 19.08 -15.15 -6.89
CA ALA A 449 19.95 -15.98 -6.06
C ALA A 449 19.18 -16.85 -5.03
N ASP A 450 18.02 -16.39 -4.56
CA ASP A 450 17.18 -17.11 -3.58
C ASP A 450 16.06 -17.95 -4.24
N GLY A 451 16.07 -18.04 -5.58
CA GLY A 451 15.12 -18.83 -6.36
C GLY A 451 13.82 -18.10 -6.73
N ARG A 452 13.68 -16.82 -6.38
CA ARG A 452 12.58 -15.99 -6.87
C ARG A 452 12.72 -15.68 -8.36
N ARG A 453 11.65 -15.09 -8.90
CA ARG A 453 11.43 -14.81 -10.32
C ARG A 453 11.31 -13.29 -10.52
N PRO A 454 11.31 -12.79 -11.77
CA PRO A 454 11.09 -11.35 -12.03
C PRO A 454 9.87 -10.78 -11.31
N LEU A 455 8.85 -11.62 -11.12
CA LEU A 455 7.57 -11.30 -10.47
C LEU A 455 7.68 -10.86 -9.01
N ALA A 456 8.81 -11.14 -8.35
CA ALA A 456 9.08 -10.64 -7.01
C ALA A 456 9.38 -9.13 -7.00
N SER A 457 9.74 -8.56 -8.15
CA SER A 457 10.00 -7.12 -8.29
C SER A 457 8.70 -6.36 -8.58
N ILE A 458 8.21 -5.60 -7.61
CA ILE A 458 7.19 -4.57 -7.85
C ILE A 458 7.92 -3.29 -8.28
N ASN A 459 7.84 -2.99 -9.56
CA ASN A 459 8.48 -1.83 -10.16
C ASN A 459 7.56 -0.63 -10.03
N PHE A 460 8.10 0.50 -9.57
CA PHE A 460 7.38 1.77 -9.47
C PHE A 460 8.37 2.91 -9.71
N VAL A 461 7.86 4.02 -10.24
CA VAL A 461 8.63 5.27 -10.37
C VAL A 461 8.18 6.27 -9.32
N THR A 462 6.91 6.24 -8.96
CA THR A 462 6.19 7.13 -8.06
C THR A 462 5.23 6.27 -7.23
N CYS A 463 4.95 6.72 -6.01
CA CYS A 463 3.96 6.14 -5.11
C CYS A 463 3.44 7.28 -4.21
N HIS A 464 2.67 6.95 -3.17
CA HIS A 464 2.20 7.96 -2.22
C HIS A 464 3.33 8.69 -1.49
N ASP A 465 4.48 8.04 -1.29
CA ASP A 465 5.66 8.61 -0.62
C ASP A 465 6.61 9.26 -1.64
N GLY A 466 6.91 10.54 -1.44
CA GLY A 466 7.66 11.37 -2.37
C GLY A 466 6.78 12.13 -3.37
N PHE A 467 7.38 12.55 -4.48
CA PHE A 467 6.68 13.26 -5.55
C PHE A 467 5.74 12.37 -6.36
N THR A 468 4.68 12.98 -6.87
CA THR A 468 3.89 12.50 -8.02
C THR A 468 4.73 12.48 -9.31
N LEU A 469 4.23 11.86 -10.37
CA LEU A 469 4.95 11.84 -11.66
C LEU A 469 5.13 13.24 -12.25
N HIS A 470 4.11 14.10 -12.14
CA HIS A 470 4.21 15.49 -12.59
C HIS A 470 5.24 16.27 -11.77
N ASP A 471 5.22 16.12 -10.44
CA ASP A 471 6.12 16.90 -9.58
C ASP A 471 7.56 16.40 -9.67
N LEU A 472 7.78 15.11 -9.94
CA LEU A 472 9.09 14.52 -10.20
C LEU A 472 9.81 15.21 -11.38
N VAL A 473 9.06 15.73 -12.36
CA VAL A 473 9.59 16.44 -13.52
C VAL A 473 9.43 17.96 -13.42
N SER A 474 8.93 18.47 -12.30
CA SER A 474 8.61 19.90 -12.12
C SER A 474 9.30 20.55 -10.92
N TYR A 475 9.88 19.79 -10.01
CA TYR A 475 10.50 20.31 -8.79
C TYR A 475 11.84 19.62 -8.49
N ASP A 476 12.87 20.41 -8.17
CA ASP A 476 14.13 19.92 -7.62
C ASP A 476 14.08 19.87 -6.07
N GLU A 477 13.36 20.82 -5.46
CA GLU A 477 13.24 20.95 -4.01
C GLU A 477 11.83 20.57 -3.53
N ARG A 478 11.73 20.14 -2.27
CA ARG A 478 10.42 19.87 -1.64
C ARG A 478 9.77 21.15 -1.12
N HIS A 479 8.44 21.23 -1.22
CA HIS A 479 7.59 22.35 -0.83
C HIS A 479 6.49 21.88 0.14
N ASN A 480 6.90 21.31 1.27
CA ASN A 480 6.04 20.72 2.31
C ASN A 480 5.56 21.74 3.36
N ALA A 481 5.71 23.04 3.11
CA ALA A 481 5.35 24.08 4.08
C ALA A 481 3.89 23.97 4.58
N ALA A 482 2.97 23.47 3.74
CA ALA A 482 1.58 23.23 4.09
C ALA A 482 1.40 22.21 5.25
N ASN A 483 2.38 21.34 5.49
CA ASN A 483 2.36 20.34 6.56
C ASN A 483 2.62 20.95 7.94
N GLY A 484 3.11 22.20 8.00
CA GLY A 484 3.30 22.96 9.24
C GLY A 484 4.55 22.57 10.05
N ASP A 485 5.44 21.73 9.51
CA ASP A 485 6.72 21.33 10.12
C ASP A 485 7.92 22.12 9.56
N GLY A 486 7.68 23.32 9.00
CA GLY A 486 8.75 24.19 8.52
C GLY A 486 9.58 23.59 7.37
N ASN A 487 8.97 22.74 6.54
CA ASN A 487 9.62 22.01 5.44
C ASN A 487 10.71 21.01 5.87
N GLN A 488 10.70 20.58 7.14
CA GLN A 488 11.67 19.62 7.67
C GLN A 488 11.29 18.16 7.40
N ASP A 489 10.03 17.90 7.07
CA ASP A 489 9.50 16.58 6.77
C ASP A 489 9.68 16.22 5.27
N GLY A 490 9.65 14.92 4.96
CA GLY A 490 9.82 14.38 3.61
C GLY A 490 11.27 14.15 3.18
N GLU A 491 11.45 13.39 2.09
CA GLU A 491 12.76 13.08 1.53
C GLU A 491 13.43 14.35 0.97
N SER A 492 14.75 14.48 1.15
CA SER A 492 15.54 15.59 0.60
C SER A 492 16.13 15.26 -0.76
N ARG A 493 16.38 13.97 -1.03
CA ARG A 493 16.98 13.50 -2.28
C ARG A 493 15.95 12.74 -3.11
N ASN A 494 15.12 13.51 -3.82
CA ASN A 494 14.03 12.96 -4.62
C ASN A 494 14.47 12.31 -5.94
N ARG A 495 15.69 12.61 -6.41
CA ARG A 495 16.18 12.27 -7.76
C ARG A 495 15.22 12.78 -8.85
N SER A 496 14.69 13.97 -8.63
CA SER A 496 13.79 14.70 -9.54
C SER A 496 14.58 15.66 -10.44
N TRP A 497 13.91 16.20 -11.46
CA TRP A 497 14.44 17.27 -12.29
C TRP A 497 13.32 18.20 -12.73
N ASN A 498 13.38 19.47 -12.36
CA ASN A 498 12.36 20.47 -12.69
C ASN A 498 12.27 20.86 -14.18
N CYS A 499 13.15 20.30 -15.02
CA CYS A 499 13.21 20.51 -16.47
C CYS A 499 13.55 21.94 -16.91
N GLY A 500 14.06 22.79 -16.02
CA GLY A 500 14.52 24.15 -16.32
C GLY A 500 13.93 25.22 -15.40
N ASP A 501 12.68 25.03 -14.96
CA ASP A 501 11.94 25.95 -14.11
C ASP A 501 11.39 25.22 -12.88
N GLU A 502 11.44 25.81 -11.70
CA GLU A 502 10.88 25.22 -10.48
C GLU A 502 9.37 25.48 -10.39
N GLY A 503 8.56 24.42 -10.38
CA GLY A 503 7.11 24.48 -10.27
C GLY A 503 6.40 24.85 -11.57
N ASP A 504 5.27 25.57 -11.45
CA ASP A 504 4.44 25.95 -12.60
C ASP A 504 5.19 26.90 -13.54
N THR A 505 5.05 26.67 -14.86
CA THR A 505 5.70 27.48 -15.90
C THR A 505 4.80 27.59 -17.12
N ASP A 506 4.94 28.71 -17.85
CA ASP A 506 4.31 28.96 -19.15
C ASP A 506 5.29 28.73 -20.32
N ASP A 507 6.55 28.33 -20.04
CA ASP A 507 7.54 28.06 -21.08
C ASP A 507 7.16 26.79 -21.88
N PRO A 508 6.84 26.92 -23.19
CA PRO A 508 6.38 25.80 -23.99
C PRO A 508 7.45 24.71 -24.18
N ASP A 509 8.74 25.06 -24.15
CA ASP A 509 9.83 24.10 -24.31
C ASP A 509 10.00 23.25 -23.04
N VAL A 510 9.88 23.88 -21.86
CA VAL A 510 9.87 23.18 -20.56
C VAL A 510 8.65 22.26 -20.47
N LEU A 511 7.46 22.75 -20.80
CA LEU A 511 6.23 21.95 -20.78
C LEU A 511 6.30 20.75 -21.74
N ALA A 512 6.85 20.93 -22.94
CA ALA A 512 7.06 19.85 -23.89
C ALA A 512 8.05 18.79 -23.38
N LEU A 513 9.15 19.22 -22.77
CA LEU A 513 10.13 18.34 -22.13
C LEU A 513 9.52 17.57 -20.96
N ARG A 514 8.79 18.22 -20.05
CA ARG A 514 8.09 17.55 -18.93
C ARG A 514 7.09 16.51 -19.41
N ALA A 515 6.26 16.85 -20.40
CA ALA A 515 5.32 15.91 -20.99
C ALA A 515 6.03 14.68 -21.61
N ARG A 516 7.18 14.89 -22.26
CA ARG A 516 8.02 13.82 -22.81
C ARG A 516 8.63 12.96 -21.70
N GLN A 517 9.11 13.56 -20.61
CA GLN A 517 9.65 12.84 -19.46
C GLN A 517 8.60 11.96 -18.78
N MET A 518 7.39 12.46 -18.56
CA MET A 518 6.30 11.63 -18.02
C MET A 518 6.03 10.41 -18.90
N ARG A 519 6.00 10.59 -20.25
CA ARG A 519 5.89 9.47 -21.19
C ARG A 519 7.08 8.51 -21.12
N ASN A 520 8.30 9.00 -20.96
CA ASN A 520 9.49 8.17 -20.81
C ASN A 520 9.42 7.28 -19.56
N PHE A 521 9.00 7.84 -18.43
CA PHE A 521 8.83 7.10 -17.17
C PHE A 521 7.75 6.01 -17.28
N ILE A 522 6.56 6.37 -17.80
CA ILE A 522 5.46 5.42 -18.00
C ILE A 522 5.87 4.30 -18.98
N ALA A 523 6.55 4.66 -20.08
CA ALA A 523 7.01 3.68 -21.05
C ALA A 523 8.03 2.72 -20.43
N THR A 524 9.03 3.24 -19.73
CA THR A 524 10.07 2.42 -19.06
C THR A 524 9.43 1.47 -18.03
N LEU A 525 8.48 1.96 -17.23
CA LEU A 525 7.72 1.17 -16.27
C LEU A 525 6.98 0.00 -16.91
N MET A 526 6.25 0.25 -17.99
CA MET A 526 5.42 -0.77 -18.63
C MET A 526 6.23 -1.80 -19.45
N LEU A 527 7.42 -1.42 -19.93
CA LEU A 527 8.28 -2.28 -20.74
C LEU A 527 9.24 -3.14 -19.91
N SER A 528 9.51 -2.75 -18.67
CA SER A 528 10.40 -3.49 -17.77
C SER A 528 9.78 -4.81 -17.32
N GLN A 529 10.61 -5.84 -17.18
CA GLN A 529 10.18 -7.07 -16.51
C GLN A 529 9.98 -6.82 -15.02
N GLY A 530 9.09 -7.60 -14.40
CA GLY A 530 8.58 -7.35 -13.06
C GLY A 530 7.10 -7.00 -13.13
N VAL A 531 6.56 -6.41 -12.08
CA VAL A 531 5.14 -6.08 -11.97
C VAL A 531 5.01 -4.57 -11.77
N PRO A 532 4.39 -3.82 -12.70
CA PRO A 532 4.31 -2.37 -12.61
C PRO A 532 3.25 -1.91 -11.60
N LEU A 533 3.56 -0.84 -10.88
CA LEU A 533 2.64 -0.08 -10.03
C LEU A 533 2.55 1.36 -10.52
N LEU A 534 1.32 1.81 -10.78
CA LEU A 534 0.97 3.19 -11.10
C LEU A 534 0.39 3.86 -9.85
N SER A 535 0.81 5.09 -9.55
CA SER A 535 0.16 5.89 -8.50
C SER A 535 -1.02 6.65 -9.08
N HIS A 536 -2.11 6.75 -8.32
CA HIS A 536 -3.35 7.35 -8.79
C HIS A 536 -3.19 8.78 -9.31
N GLY A 537 -3.76 9.03 -10.47
CA GLY A 537 -3.74 10.33 -11.13
C GLY A 537 -2.43 10.67 -11.85
N ASP A 538 -1.39 9.85 -11.78
CA ASP A 538 -0.20 10.05 -12.61
C ASP A 538 -0.52 9.98 -14.11
N GLU A 539 -1.56 9.24 -14.51
CA GLU A 539 -2.08 9.23 -15.87
C GLU A 539 -2.72 10.56 -16.31
N PHE A 540 -3.03 11.43 -15.35
CA PHE A 540 -3.50 12.80 -15.57
C PHE A 540 -2.43 13.86 -15.29
N GLY A 541 -1.24 13.46 -14.83
CA GLY A 541 -0.24 14.40 -14.32
C GLY A 541 -0.70 15.06 -13.02
N ARG A 542 -1.29 14.30 -12.09
CA ARG A 542 -1.65 14.78 -10.74
C ARG A 542 -0.45 15.46 -10.10
N THR A 543 -0.67 16.66 -9.57
CA THR A 543 0.34 17.43 -8.83
C THR A 543 -0.06 17.55 -7.36
N GLN A 544 0.96 17.63 -6.50
CA GLN A 544 0.86 18.04 -5.10
C GLN A 544 1.62 19.35 -4.88
N HIS A 545 1.82 20.13 -5.94
CA HIS A 545 2.53 21.42 -5.97
C HIS A 545 3.91 21.36 -5.30
N GLY A 546 4.65 20.27 -5.53
CA GLY A 546 5.98 20.08 -4.95
C GLY A 546 5.96 19.62 -3.50
N ASN A 547 4.79 19.30 -2.91
CA ASN A 547 4.74 18.61 -1.64
C ASN A 547 5.04 17.12 -1.85
N ASN A 548 6.15 16.63 -1.33
CA ASN A 548 6.58 15.23 -1.47
C ASN A 548 6.21 14.36 -0.25
N ASN A 549 5.39 14.88 0.66
CA ASN A 549 4.98 14.20 1.88
C ASN A 549 3.57 14.64 2.31
N ALA A 550 2.60 14.55 1.41
CA ALA A 550 1.23 15.03 1.62
C ALA A 550 0.39 14.16 2.59
N HIS A 551 1.04 13.51 3.57
CA HIS A 551 0.44 12.58 4.52
C HIS A 551 -0.66 13.19 5.38
N CYS A 552 -0.58 14.50 5.65
CA CYS A 552 -1.52 15.22 6.49
C CYS A 552 -2.48 16.14 5.71
N GLN A 553 -2.53 16.00 4.38
CA GLN A 553 -3.19 16.95 3.48
C GLN A 553 -4.48 16.36 2.91
N ASP A 554 -5.55 16.31 3.70
CA ASP A 554 -6.90 15.98 3.23
C ASP A 554 -7.55 17.20 2.54
N SER A 555 -7.01 17.59 1.38
CA SER A 555 -7.35 18.81 0.66
C SER A 555 -7.14 18.69 -0.86
N GLU A 556 -7.45 19.75 -1.61
CA GLU A 556 -7.22 19.81 -3.06
C GLU A 556 -5.76 19.60 -3.46
N LEU A 557 -4.82 19.76 -2.53
CA LEU A 557 -3.40 19.46 -2.73
C LEU A 557 -3.17 17.97 -3.01
N SER A 558 -3.97 17.07 -2.44
CA SER A 558 -3.77 15.61 -2.56
C SER A 558 -4.83 14.91 -3.41
N TRP A 559 -6.03 15.50 -3.52
CA TRP A 559 -7.15 14.90 -4.25
C TRP A 559 -6.90 14.88 -5.77
N VAL A 560 -7.34 13.81 -6.43
CA VAL A 560 -7.22 13.68 -7.89
C VAL A 560 -8.10 14.73 -8.57
N GLN A 561 -7.51 15.52 -9.46
CA GLN A 561 -8.24 16.43 -10.32
C GLN A 561 -8.60 15.72 -11.63
N TRP A 562 -9.88 15.39 -11.80
CA TRP A 562 -10.37 14.69 -12.98
C TRP A 562 -10.54 15.67 -14.15
N PRO A 563 -9.93 15.40 -15.32
CA PRO A 563 -10.07 16.26 -16.49
C PRO A 563 -11.47 16.15 -17.09
N GLU A 564 -12.01 17.25 -17.62
CA GLU A 564 -13.35 17.28 -18.25
C GLU A 564 -13.37 16.61 -19.64
N ASP A 565 -12.33 16.85 -20.46
CA ASP A 565 -12.27 16.42 -21.87
C ASP A 565 -11.20 15.34 -22.14
N GLY A 566 -10.84 14.56 -21.12
CA GLY A 566 -9.75 13.57 -21.20
C GLY A 566 -8.35 14.18 -21.08
N HIS A 567 -7.30 13.36 -21.25
CA HIS A 567 -5.91 13.81 -21.08
C HIS A 567 -4.96 13.02 -22.00
N PRO A 568 -4.05 13.67 -22.75
CA PRO A 568 -3.14 12.97 -23.66
C PRO A 568 -2.26 11.92 -22.96
N LEU A 569 -1.85 12.18 -21.71
CA LEU A 569 -1.06 11.21 -20.93
C LEU A 569 -1.89 9.98 -20.54
N LEU A 570 -3.21 10.12 -20.36
CA LEU A 570 -4.11 8.99 -20.07
C LEU A 570 -4.16 8.05 -21.26
N ASP A 571 -4.32 8.58 -22.47
CA ASP A 571 -4.34 7.79 -23.70
C ASP A 571 -3.00 7.09 -23.95
N PHE A 572 -1.91 7.78 -23.68
CA PHE A 572 -0.56 7.20 -23.72
C PHE A 572 -0.39 6.08 -22.69
N THR A 573 -0.84 6.28 -21.45
CA THR A 573 -0.76 5.28 -20.39
C THR A 573 -1.58 4.04 -20.77
N ARG A 574 -2.80 4.23 -21.27
CA ARG A 574 -3.66 3.16 -21.82
C ARG A 574 -2.99 2.41 -22.97
N LEU A 575 -2.28 3.12 -23.85
CA LEU A 575 -1.50 2.49 -24.92
C LEU A 575 -0.39 1.60 -24.35
N MET A 576 0.41 2.10 -23.40
CA MET A 576 1.52 1.34 -22.81
C MET A 576 1.04 0.12 -22.01
N VAL A 577 -0.05 0.26 -21.24
CA VAL A 577 -0.67 -0.87 -20.53
C VAL A 577 -1.19 -1.92 -21.52
N ARG A 578 -1.86 -1.51 -22.61
CA ARG A 578 -2.29 -2.43 -23.67
C ARG A 578 -1.12 -3.13 -24.34
N LEU A 579 -0.05 -2.40 -24.68
CA LEU A 579 1.15 -2.97 -25.29
C LEU A 579 1.74 -4.07 -24.39
N ARG A 580 1.91 -3.80 -23.09
CA ARG A 580 2.35 -4.79 -22.11
C ARG A 580 1.41 -5.99 -22.01
N ARG A 581 0.10 -5.74 -21.99
CA ARG A 581 -0.93 -6.78 -21.87
C ARG A 581 -0.99 -7.68 -23.10
N ASP A 582 -0.75 -7.14 -24.29
CA ASP A 582 -0.91 -7.89 -25.54
C ASP A 582 0.37 -8.64 -25.91
N HIS A 583 1.53 -8.24 -25.37
CA HIS A 583 2.85 -8.82 -25.67
C HIS A 583 3.50 -9.53 -24.46
N PRO A 584 3.43 -10.88 -24.37
CA PRO A 584 4.12 -11.69 -23.35
C PRO A 584 5.61 -11.39 -23.14
N VAL A 585 6.32 -10.88 -24.15
CA VAL A 585 7.75 -10.55 -24.04
C VAL A 585 8.05 -9.50 -22.94
N PHE A 586 7.10 -8.62 -22.62
CA PHE A 586 7.24 -7.61 -21.55
C PHE A 586 6.84 -8.12 -20.15
N ARG A 587 6.29 -9.33 -20.06
CA ARG A 587 5.69 -9.86 -18.85
C ARG A 587 6.05 -11.33 -18.60
N ARG A 588 7.34 -11.63 -18.70
CA ARG A 588 7.86 -12.98 -18.52
C ARG A 588 7.77 -13.41 -17.05
N ARG A 589 7.52 -14.69 -16.79
CA ARG A 589 7.63 -15.30 -15.44
C ARG A 589 9.01 -15.89 -15.17
N ARG A 590 9.94 -15.82 -16.11
CA ARG A 590 11.34 -16.25 -15.98
C ARG A 590 12.26 -15.14 -16.45
N PHE A 591 13.43 -15.02 -15.80
CA PHE A 591 14.49 -14.11 -16.25
C PHE A 591 14.93 -14.43 -17.67
N PHE A 592 15.48 -13.42 -18.35
CA PHE A 592 16.21 -13.61 -19.59
C PHE A 592 17.48 -14.42 -19.34
N HIS A 593 17.95 -15.16 -20.34
CA HIS A 593 19.18 -15.95 -20.24
C HIS A 593 20.35 -15.38 -21.04
N GLY A 594 20.10 -14.44 -21.96
CA GLY A 594 21.13 -13.88 -22.85
C GLY A 594 21.71 -14.92 -23.82
N ARG A 595 20.97 -15.97 -24.12
CA ARG A 595 21.41 -17.07 -25.01
C ARG A 595 20.25 -17.59 -25.86
N PRO A 596 20.54 -18.25 -27.00
CA PRO A 596 19.51 -18.85 -27.83
C PRO A 596 18.73 -19.91 -27.06
N VAL A 597 17.41 -19.98 -27.29
CA VAL A 597 16.54 -20.97 -26.65
C VAL A 597 16.42 -22.20 -27.56
N GLN A 598 16.62 -23.40 -26.99
CA GLN A 598 16.45 -24.66 -27.72
C GLN A 598 15.02 -24.76 -28.30
N GLY A 599 14.91 -24.89 -29.62
CA GLY A 599 13.64 -24.96 -30.34
C GLY A 599 13.10 -23.61 -30.84
N ALA A 600 13.84 -22.51 -30.66
CA ALA A 600 13.56 -21.27 -31.39
C ALA A 600 13.84 -21.43 -32.90
N HIS A 601 13.09 -20.70 -33.74
CA HIS A 601 13.29 -20.71 -35.19
C HIS A 601 14.52 -19.92 -35.63
N ASP A 602 15.01 -18.99 -34.80
CA ASP A 602 16.22 -18.21 -35.00
C ASP A 602 17.30 -18.58 -33.97
N GLU A 603 18.57 -18.52 -34.37
CA GLU A 603 19.73 -18.70 -33.46
C GLU A 603 19.96 -17.45 -32.58
N LEU A 604 19.00 -16.52 -32.51
CA LEU A 604 19.11 -15.27 -31.76
C LEU A 604 18.84 -15.51 -30.27
N SER A 605 19.59 -14.79 -29.42
CA SER A 605 19.36 -14.78 -27.98
C SER A 605 17.99 -14.19 -27.62
N ASP A 606 17.52 -14.48 -26.41
CA ASP A 606 16.26 -13.95 -25.91
C ASP A 606 16.29 -12.44 -25.61
N ILE A 607 17.48 -11.91 -25.35
CA ILE A 607 17.76 -10.48 -25.21
C ILE A 607 19.16 -10.15 -25.76
N MET A 608 19.31 -8.97 -26.36
CA MET A 608 20.61 -8.44 -26.82
C MET A 608 20.66 -6.92 -26.60
N TRP A 609 21.86 -6.38 -26.43
CA TRP A 609 22.08 -4.98 -26.09
C TRP A 609 23.07 -4.36 -27.06
N PHE A 610 22.73 -3.18 -27.58
CA PHE A 610 23.51 -2.51 -28.61
C PHE A 610 23.84 -1.08 -28.20
N ARG A 611 25.03 -0.65 -28.60
CA ARG A 611 25.38 0.77 -28.63
C ARG A 611 24.52 1.51 -29.66
N PRO A 612 24.42 2.86 -29.58
CA PRO A 612 23.78 3.65 -30.64
C PRO A 612 24.37 3.38 -32.03
N THR A 613 25.64 2.96 -32.12
CA THR A 613 26.27 2.59 -33.39
C THR A 613 25.75 1.28 -34.02
N GLY A 614 24.85 0.54 -33.35
CA GLY A 614 24.29 -0.73 -33.81
C GLY A 614 25.16 -1.95 -33.54
N GLU A 615 26.31 -1.76 -32.87
CA GLU A 615 27.20 -2.83 -32.46
C GLU A 615 26.78 -3.39 -31.10
N GLU A 616 26.83 -4.71 -30.95
CA GLU A 616 26.51 -5.39 -29.70
C GLU A 616 27.50 -4.99 -28.60
N MET A 617 26.99 -4.76 -27.39
CA MET A 617 27.79 -4.43 -26.22
C MET A 617 28.66 -5.62 -25.80
N LYS A 618 29.93 -5.35 -25.54
CA LYS A 618 30.91 -6.34 -25.07
C LYS A 618 30.97 -6.37 -23.55
N HIS A 619 31.49 -7.48 -23.00
CA HIS A 619 31.48 -7.68 -21.55
C HIS A 619 32.16 -6.57 -20.73
N HIS A 620 33.27 -6.03 -21.20
CA HIS A 620 33.99 -4.96 -20.49
C HIS A 620 33.26 -3.60 -20.54
N GLU A 621 32.29 -3.45 -21.44
CA GLU A 621 31.48 -2.23 -21.56
C GLU A 621 30.34 -2.22 -20.53
N TRP A 622 30.01 -3.36 -19.93
CA TRP A 622 29.04 -3.45 -18.81
C TRP A 622 29.54 -2.72 -17.57
N ASP A 623 30.85 -2.72 -17.35
CA ASP A 623 31.53 -2.06 -16.22
C ASP A 623 31.89 -0.59 -16.54
N SER A 624 31.42 -0.05 -17.67
CA SER A 624 31.64 1.35 -18.02
C SER A 624 30.92 2.29 -17.04
N VAL A 625 31.47 3.49 -16.85
CA VAL A 625 31.07 4.38 -15.76
C VAL A 625 29.62 4.83 -15.89
N GLN A 626 29.14 5.17 -17.10
CA GLN A 626 27.78 5.63 -17.35
C GLN A 626 27.31 5.33 -18.78
N VAL A 627 26.03 4.99 -18.93
CA VAL A 627 25.29 4.98 -20.19
C VAL A 627 24.09 5.92 -20.13
N GLN A 628 23.91 6.68 -21.21
CA GLN A 628 22.75 7.55 -21.43
C GLN A 628 22.00 7.20 -22.72
N ALA A 629 22.58 6.35 -23.58
CA ALA A 629 21.94 5.94 -24.82
C ALA A 629 22.26 4.48 -25.16
N LEU A 630 21.24 3.66 -25.41
CA LEU A 630 21.39 2.26 -25.77
C LEU A 630 20.16 1.72 -26.52
N THR A 631 20.32 0.57 -27.17
CA THR A 631 19.23 -0.19 -27.78
C THR A 631 19.12 -1.58 -27.17
N VAL A 632 17.91 -1.98 -26.79
CA VAL A 632 17.59 -3.33 -26.30
C VAL A 632 16.79 -4.07 -27.36
N PHE A 633 17.23 -5.26 -27.74
CA PHE A 633 16.45 -6.18 -28.55
C PHE A 633 15.81 -7.24 -27.66
N LEU A 634 14.50 -7.40 -27.77
CA LEU A 634 13.73 -8.44 -27.10
C LEU A 634 13.20 -9.42 -28.14
N ASN A 635 13.56 -10.69 -28.01
CA ASN A 635 13.18 -11.72 -28.98
C ASN A 635 11.92 -12.47 -28.54
N GLY A 636 10.77 -12.12 -29.12
CA GLY A 636 9.49 -12.79 -28.88
C GLY A 636 9.45 -14.27 -29.33
N ASN A 637 10.38 -14.72 -30.19
CA ASN A 637 10.51 -16.15 -30.54
C ASN A 637 11.20 -16.97 -29.45
N ALA A 638 11.92 -16.33 -28.54
CA ALA A 638 12.79 -16.99 -27.56
C ALA A 638 12.23 -16.88 -26.12
N ILE A 639 10.90 -16.89 -25.98
CA ILE A 639 10.24 -16.98 -24.67
C ILE A 639 10.37 -18.42 -24.15
N SER A 640 11.22 -18.60 -23.13
CA SER A 640 11.63 -19.93 -22.63
C SER A 640 10.59 -20.66 -21.78
N GLU A 641 9.47 -20.03 -21.49
CA GLU A 641 8.46 -20.56 -20.58
C GLU A 641 7.19 -21.02 -21.31
N PRO A 642 6.55 -22.10 -20.82
CA PRO A 642 5.35 -22.62 -21.45
C PRO A 642 4.11 -21.80 -21.07
N GLY A 643 3.09 -21.79 -21.94
CA GLY A 643 1.77 -21.29 -21.62
C GLY A 643 1.04 -22.13 -20.57
N ALA A 644 -0.22 -21.77 -20.31
CA ALA A 644 -0.99 -22.36 -19.22
C ALA A 644 -1.25 -23.87 -19.40
N ARG A 645 -1.18 -24.38 -20.63
CA ARG A 645 -1.37 -25.80 -20.98
C ARG A 645 -0.09 -26.45 -21.51
N GLY A 646 1.08 -25.86 -21.26
CA GLY A 646 2.38 -26.41 -21.71
C GLY A 646 2.80 -25.97 -23.12
N GLU A 647 1.96 -25.19 -23.82
CA GLU A 647 2.21 -24.72 -25.18
C GLU A 647 3.39 -23.75 -25.25
N ARG A 648 4.09 -23.69 -26.40
CA ARG A 648 5.12 -22.67 -26.61
C ARG A 648 4.47 -21.29 -26.75
N ILE A 649 5.01 -20.30 -26.05
CA ILE A 649 4.64 -18.90 -26.21
C ILE A 649 5.55 -18.30 -27.28
N ILE A 650 4.95 -17.61 -28.24
CA ILE A 650 5.64 -16.83 -29.27
C ILE A 650 4.98 -15.45 -29.29
N ASP A 651 5.81 -14.42 -29.47
CA ASP A 651 5.41 -13.03 -29.52
C ASP A 651 6.20 -12.29 -30.61
N ASP A 652 5.82 -11.05 -30.87
CA ASP A 652 6.57 -10.15 -31.71
C ASP A 652 7.91 -9.80 -31.05
N SER A 653 8.89 -9.39 -31.87
CA SER A 653 10.19 -8.93 -31.36
C SER A 653 10.24 -7.41 -31.31
N PHE A 654 10.97 -6.85 -30.35
CA PHE A 654 11.00 -5.41 -30.12
C PHE A 654 12.42 -4.86 -30.07
N LEU A 655 12.58 -3.62 -30.54
CA LEU A 655 13.73 -2.77 -30.24
C LEU A 655 13.28 -1.62 -29.36
N LEU A 656 13.93 -1.47 -28.21
CA LEU A 656 13.72 -0.35 -27.29
C LEU A 656 14.95 0.54 -27.34
N MET A 657 14.79 1.76 -27.83
CA MET A 657 15.90 2.70 -28.03
C MET A 657 15.76 3.84 -27.04
N PHE A 658 16.68 3.91 -26.10
CA PHE A 658 16.71 4.92 -25.04
C PHE A 658 17.71 6.00 -25.40
N ASN A 659 17.27 7.26 -25.46
CA ASN A 659 18.15 8.42 -25.43
C ASN A 659 17.82 9.28 -24.20
N ALA A 660 18.54 9.06 -23.11
CA ALA A 660 18.45 9.86 -21.90
C ALA A 660 19.48 10.99 -21.84
N SER A 661 20.25 11.20 -22.91
CA SER A 661 21.19 12.32 -23.00
C SER A 661 20.47 13.63 -23.33
N SER A 662 21.13 14.76 -23.05
CA SER A 662 20.66 16.10 -23.37
C SER A 662 20.82 16.48 -24.83
N GLU A 663 21.33 15.58 -25.67
CA GLU A 663 21.63 15.82 -27.08
C GLU A 663 20.88 14.82 -27.97
N PRO A 664 20.57 15.18 -29.23
CA PRO A 664 20.11 14.22 -30.20
C PRO A 664 21.17 13.15 -30.47
N VAL A 665 20.77 11.88 -30.46
CA VAL A 665 21.66 10.74 -30.73
C VAL A 665 21.19 9.99 -31.96
N GLN A 666 22.15 9.69 -32.85
CA GLN A 666 21.89 8.85 -34.02
C GLN A 666 22.09 7.38 -33.66
N PHE A 667 21.06 6.58 -33.92
CA PHE A 667 21.07 5.14 -33.71
C PHE A 667 21.08 4.38 -35.04
N VAL A 668 21.79 3.27 -35.09
CA VAL A 668 21.82 2.34 -36.23
C VAL A 668 21.01 1.10 -35.87
N LEU A 669 20.01 0.76 -36.69
CA LEU A 669 19.21 -0.45 -36.47
C LEU A 669 20.03 -1.72 -36.71
N PRO A 670 20.01 -2.72 -35.81
CA PRO A 670 20.76 -3.96 -36.00
C PRO A 670 20.31 -4.75 -37.24
N VAL A 671 21.23 -4.99 -38.19
CA VAL A 671 20.92 -5.58 -39.53
C VAL A 671 20.38 -7.01 -39.47
N ASN A 672 20.93 -7.85 -38.58
CA ASN A 672 20.62 -9.28 -38.54
C ASN A 672 19.43 -9.65 -37.64
N HIS A 673 18.73 -8.65 -37.09
CA HIS A 673 17.67 -8.84 -36.09
C HIS A 673 16.28 -8.58 -36.63
N GLY A 674 16.17 -8.19 -37.91
CA GLY A 674 14.89 -7.99 -38.59
C GLY A 674 15.09 -7.22 -39.89
N ARG A 675 14.42 -7.65 -40.96
CA ARG A 675 14.48 -6.94 -42.26
C ARG A 675 13.72 -5.62 -42.22
N ARG A 676 12.61 -5.59 -41.48
CA ARG A 676 11.71 -4.44 -41.41
C ARG A 676 11.16 -4.28 -40.00
N TRP A 677 11.22 -3.06 -39.51
CA TRP A 677 10.77 -2.63 -38.19
C TRP A 677 9.66 -1.61 -38.35
N GLN A 678 8.70 -1.62 -37.43
CA GLN A 678 7.62 -0.65 -37.39
C GLN A 678 7.70 0.14 -36.10
N VAL A 679 7.73 1.48 -36.19
CA VAL A 679 7.64 2.32 -35.00
C VAL A 679 6.24 2.23 -34.42
N VAL A 680 6.13 1.86 -33.14
CA VAL A 680 4.85 1.75 -32.42
C VAL A 680 4.68 2.79 -31.33
N VAL A 681 5.78 3.30 -30.76
CA VAL A 681 5.76 4.35 -29.74
C VAL A 681 6.97 5.25 -29.96
N ASP A 682 6.75 6.56 -29.83
CA ASP A 682 7.76 7.61 -29.92
C ASP A 682 7.42 8.70 -28.91
N THR A 683 8.13 8.76 -27.77
CA THR A 683 7.79 9.69 -26.67
C THR A 683 8.04 11.15 -27.02
N ALA A 684 8.81 11.43 -28.09
CA ALA A 684 9.01 12.78 -28.62
C ALA A 684 7.74 13.35 -29.27
N ARG A 685 6.77 12.51 -29.64
CA ARG A 685 5.49 12.95 -30.20
C ARG A 685 4.50 13.24 -29.09
N ALA A 686 3.71 14.30 -29.25
CA ALA A 686 2.69 14.68 -28.27
C ALA A 686 1.66 13.56 -28.02
N GLU A 687 1.23 12.86 -29.07
CA GLU A 687 0.33 11.71 -28.98
C GLU A 687 1.03 10.44 -28.44
N GLY A 688 2.36 10.39 -28.53
CA GLY A 688 3.24 9.30 -28.08
C GLY A 688 3.08 7.95 -28.80
N GLY A 689 1.88 7.59 -29.23
CA GLY A 689 1.53 6.35 -29.90
C GLY A 689 1.52 6.47 -31.41
N LEU A 690 2.15 5.50 -32.09
CA LEU A 690 1.98 5.28 -33.51
C LEU A 690 1.27 3.95 -33.66
N SER A 691 0.02 3.97 -34.10
CA SER A 691 -0.76 2.74 -34.37
C SER A 691 0.02 1.74 -35.25
N ALA A 692 -0.53 0.54 -35.52
CA ALA A 692 0.01 -0.47 -36.44
C ALA A 692 0.23 0.01 -37.91
N ARG A 693 0.22 1.32 -38.16
CA ARG A 693 0.59 2.01 -39.40
C ARG A 693 1.76 2.98 -39.23
N GLY A 694 2.49 2.92 -38.12
CA GLY A 694 3.66 3.78 -37.90
C GLY A 694 4.74 3.64 -38.98
N PRO A 695 5.65 4.62 -39.09
CA PRO A 695 6.77 4.60 -40.03
C PRO A 695 7.54 3.28 -39.94
N LYS A 696 8.03 2.82 -41.09
CA LYS A 696 8.79 1.58 -41.19
C LYS A 696 10.24 1.90 -41.47
N ALA A 697 11.12 1.19 -40.79
CA ALA A 697 12.56 1.32 -40.94
C ALA A 697 13.19 -0.04 -41.27
N GLU A 698 14.31 -0.04 -41.97
CA GLU A 698 15.03 -1.25 -42.37
C GLU A 698 16.27 -1.51 -41.48
N GLY A 699 16.69 -2.77 -41.39
CA GLY A 699 17.94 -3.10 -40.69
C GLY A 699 19.13 -2.36 -41.31
N GLY A 700 19.93 -1.68 -40.48
CA GLY A 700 21.05 -0.82 -40.90
C GLY A 700 20.69 0.64 -41.15
N GLU A 701 19.40 0.99 -41.14
CA GLU A 701 18.95 2.38 -41.24
C GLU A 701 19.37 3.20 -40.00
N ARG A 702 19.60 4.50 -40.20
CA ARG A 702 19.97 5.45 -39.15
C ARG A 702 18.76 6.26 -38.71
N LEU A 703 18.39 6.16 -37.45
CA LEU A 703 17.30 6.92 -36.84
C LEU A 703 17.88 7.93 -35.83
N THR A 704 17.46 9.18 -35.92
CA THR A 704 17.83 10.20 -34.94
C THR A 704 16.74 10.30 -33.88
N LEU A 705 17.10 10.02 -32.63
CA LEU A 705 16.25 10.30 -31.48
C LEU A 705 16.68 11.64 -30.91
N ILE A 706 15.71 12.51 -30.61
CA ILE A 706 15.98 13.77 -29.91
C ILE A 706 16.42 13.49 -28.46
N ASP A 707 16.89 14.52 -27.76
CA ASP A 707 17.22 14.46 -26.33
C ASP A 707 16.08 13.82 -25.52
N HIS A 708 16.40 13.17 -24.40
CA HIS A 708 15.41 12.61 -23.47
C HIS A 708 14.19 11.94 -24.12
N SER A 709 14.40 11.00 -25.04
CA SER A 709 13.34 10.31 -25.77
C SER A 709 13.52 8.80 -25.82
N LEU A 710 12.41 8.09 -26.01
CA LEU A 710 12.33 6.65 -26.12
C LEU A 710 11.55 6.29 -27.39
N LEU A 711 12.13 5.40 -28.20
CA LEU A 711 11.52 4.87 -29.42
C LEU A 711 11.35 3.35 -29.30
N ILE A 712 10.16 2.85 -29.63
CA ILE A 712 9.85 1.43 -29.65
C ILE A 712 9.57 1.01 -31.08
N LEU A 713 10.29 -0.01 -31.54
CA LEU A 713 10.03 -0.65 -32.82
C LEU A 713 9.60 -2.10 -32.63
N GLN A 714 8.63 -2.53 -33.42
CA GLN A 714 8.08 -3.87 -33.45
C GLN A 714 8.46 -4.56 -34.77
N ARG A 715 8.84 -5.83 -34.65
CA ARG A 715 8.99 -6.79 -35.75
C ARG A 715 7.94 -7.89 -35.54
N PRO A 716 6.84 -7.88 -36.32
CA PRO A 716 5.81 -8.90 -36.19
C PRO A 716 6.38 -10.31 -36.37
N THR A 717 5.86 -11.28 -35.61
CA THR A 717 6.13 -12.70 -35.80
C THR A 717 5.65 -13.11 -37.20
N ALA A 718 6.47 -13.87 -37.92
CA ALA A 718 6.19 -14.33 -39.28
C ALA A 718 5.13 -15.44 -39.33
#